data_AF-A0A378LWW1-F1
#
_entry.id   AF-A0A378LWW1-F1
#
_cell.length_a   1.000
_cell.length_b   1.000
_cell.length_c   1.000
_cell.angle_alpha   90.00
_cell.angle_beta   90.00
_cell.angle_gamma   90.00
#
_symmetry.space_group_name_H-M   'P 1'
#
loop_
_entity.id
_entity.type
_entity.pdbx_description
1 polymer ?
#
loop_
_entity_poly.entity_id
_entity_poly.type
_entity_poly.pdbx_seq_one_letter_code
_entity_poly.pdbx_strand_id
1 'polypeptide(L)'
;MLTPQQIEARRKYMELLIRKAKEKALSAPDALLFDPQGRVLIDVELTQEDKELFRIGFPREKTFTASKFTTVSLDVTSVPVTEPQFIDYQKQSKLSDEDFKKLLGILTEPGFSDLSLEEQNVKLAGIKEIYMNLHPVSENKNKEQIEEEFDSLLYDLTEEEDFEEYPKIFDEYLFQKKQGILQQKYREQYQINGLSPDDQAQLSKFQSSIIPLQQELHFHLALASRTYAKVFESKFVDKQTEERLTKFAEIEKQYDTESQERQLRKDIKKQEKAKVVDFLKLKEIQKLTDEITEKKKTKDQLKGEYLIDAKSKLVQEQSKRQEQMALAHQNAMRRLQPLIQQQFIDAVAEAKKGGTLDTVILNEELDKARKRISIQAHNILMEEVVRATGERLTRKDLKKADVKHLAEATTATNNDLLHVDGALQQATWISGSDNTAHERGISTLADRQIATISLDSDYVPSRLQIRTPSLDVKEDISKKDAINDISVKLTALATKYDLKNVIRGKEGLAKAFTYNLHTAINDTLGDTNGNKQSEGARIILSGAHLYNKTQMLKIKHGAKRGEVIIPEAKYAPNPLCLVQNISVNGNGDELGYGGNSLRTEATLMTEMAMLYNLSGEPATGRAKEVFQLYRKFLMDPKTPSYPNDDLFFSNSEEGKQAIKIIGQIKEAWMNDAKYPKESPVEQAQTALKRMMANDLHHQHKYAKLIQSLSIFIEEASIAGCKSGNERAQAINGRVAIFDHEAAHPPSEIFDLVKQLASSPLDVSEHAEQLIEKLDSKYDQYLQSGASLVSDVDQGASAKVNVRKEVDPNMTWYKKPFAAIGNFFSNLNRNNAESPLPHLKQGKAGNMQAHKGLTKEMADSWEPKSFGKFLGKMDIFLSVVTLSGWLIKRHEDYKDYKAKATQEIQERYTNGKTGFDASAEKQEVVPPSVIADEVQEVVVEEQQKAIVDEHVVSGREKEEIPNWRTKRESGTFVIPPPVQGNTNELTLIAKKELQDGRPLDELSTTDALTETSSYSPKNTVNT
;
A
#
# COMPACT_ATOMS: atom_id res chain seq x y z
N MET A 1 7.13 -8.83 -14.60
CA MET A 1 6.20 -7.68 -14.47
C MET A 1 4.77 -8.20 -14.51
N LEU A 2 3.81 -7.33 -14.22
CA LEU A 2 2.38 -7.56 -14.46
C LEU A 2 2.09 -7.82 -15.95
N THR A 3 1.02 -8.55 -16.26
CA THR A 3 0.56 -8.75 -17.65
C THR A 3 -0.23 -7.53 -18.15
N PRO A 4 -0.39 -7.35 -19.48
CA PRO A 4 -1.24 -6.28 -20.03
C PRO A 4 -2.68 -6.31 -19.49
N GLN A 5 -3.27 -7.50 -19.33
CA GLN A 5 -4.60 -7.67 -18.74
C GLN A 5 -4.66 -7.21 -17.27
N GLN A 6 -3.60 -7.43 -16.48
CA GLN A 6 -3.52 -6.99 -15.09
C GLN A 6 -3.31 -5.48 -14.97
N ILE A 7 -2.59 -4.88 -15.93
CA ILE A 7 -2.42 -3.43 -16.06
C ILE A 7 -3.76 -2.77 -16.38
N GLU A 8 -4.45 -3.29 -17.39
CA GLU A 8 -5.72 -2.75 -17.88
C GLU A 8 -6.86 -2.89 -16.86
N ALA A 9 -7.01 -4.05 -16.23
CA ALA A 9 -8.01 -4.25 -15.18
C ALA A 9 -7.73 -3.39 -13.94
N ARG A 10 -6.45 -3.07 -13.65
CA ARG A 10 -6.08 -2.15 -12.58
C ARG A 10 -6.50 -0.72 -12.89
N ARG A 11 -6.24 -0.23 -14.12
CA ARG A 11 -6.73 1.07 -14.58
C ARG A 11 -8.23 1.17 -14.37
N LYS A 12 -8.99 0.26 -14.99
CA LYS A 12 -10.45 0.26 -14.96
C LYS A 12 -11.01 0.18 -13.54
N TYR A 13 -10.39 -0.60 -12.65
CA TYR A 13 -10.76 -0.62 -11.23
C TYR A 13 -10.54 0.73 -10.54
N MET A 14 -9.39 1.39 -10.76
CA MET A 14 -9.08 2.68 -10.14
C MET A 14 -9.95 3.81 -10.70
N GLU A 15 -10.22 3.84 -12.00
CA GLU A 15 -11.15 4.79 -12.64
C GLU A 15 -12.59 4.61 -12.14
N LEU A 16 -13.06 3.37 -12.03
CA LEU A 16 -14.38 3.04 -11.49
C LEU A 16 -14.57 3.54 -10.05
N LEU A 17 -13.53 3.46 -9.23
CA LEU A 17 -13.51 4.05 -7.89
C LEU A 17 -13.58 5.59 -7.93
N ILE A 18 -12.85 6.25 -8.85
CA ILE A 18 -12.91 7.71 -9.03
C ILE A 18 -14.32 8.14 -9.45
N ARG A 19 -14.93 7.43 -10.40
CA ARG A 19 -16.30 7.70 -10.86
C ARG A 19 -17.30 7.57 -9.71
N LYS A 20 -17.31 6.43 -9.00
CA LYS A 20 -18.18 6.19 -7.84
C LYS A 20 -17.97 7.18 -6.70
N ALA A 21 -16.73 7.62 -6.46
CA ALA A 21 -16.44 8.65 -5.46
C ALA A 21 -16.99 10.03 -5.86
N LYS A 22 -16.85 10.43 -7.13
CA LYS A 22 -17.44 11.66 -7.67
C LYS A 22 -18.97 11.61 -7.61
N GLU A 23 -19.60 10.52 -8.05
CA GLU A 23 -21.06 10.32 -7.98
C GLU A 23 -21.58 10.45 -6.54
N LYS A 24 -20.93 9.80 -5.58
CA LYS A 24 -21.29 9.86 -4.15
C LYS A 24 -20.98 11.22 -3.49
N ALA A 25 -20.02 11.99 -4.02
CA ALA A 25 -19.81 13.38 -3.62
C ALA A 25 -20.92 14.29 -4.17
N LEU A 26 -21.40 14.03 -5.39
CA LEU A 26 -22.42 14.82 -6.08
C LEU A 26 -23.85 14.59 -5.54
N SER A 27 -24.14 13.45 -4.89
CA SER A 27 -25.45 13.20 -4.29
C SER A 27 -25.69 13.92 -2.94
N ALA A 28 -24.62 14.34 -2.25
CA ALA A 28 -24.72 15.04 -0.96
C ALA A 28 -23.65 16.14 -0.79
N PRO A 29 -23.55 17.12 -1.71
CA PRO A 29 -22.41 18.05 -1.77
C PRO A 29 -22.30 18.99 -0.57
N ASP A 30 -23.42 19.36 0.06
CA ASP A 30 -23.46 20.17 1.29
C ASP A 30 -23.08 19.39 2.56
N ALA A 31 -22.96 18.06 2.48
CA ALA A 31 -22.51 17.22 3.60
C ALA A 31 -20.99 16.94 3.58
N LEU A 32 -20.28 17.41 2.54
CA LEU A 32 -18.86 17.17 2.33
C LEU A 32 -17.98 17.99 3.27
N LEU A 33 -16.90 17.35 3.76
CA LEU A 33 -15.90 18.00 4.60
C LEU A 33 -14.64 18.24 3.77
N PHE A 34 -14.61 19.33 3.00
CA PHE A 34 -13.48 19.66 2.13
C PHE A 34 -12.20 19.98 2.94
N ASP A 35 -11.07 19.41 2.53
CA ASP A 35 -9.73 19.76 3.00
C ASP A 35 -9.26 21.11 2.45
N PRO A 36 -8.35 21.85 3.13
CA PRO A 36 -7.74 23.06 2.59
C PRO A 36 -7.12 22.93 1.19
N GLN A 37 -6.65 21.74 0.81
CA GLN A 37 -6.19 21.41 -0.55
C GLN A 37 -7.32 21.31 -1.60
N GLY A 38 -8.60 21.41 -1.22
CA GLY A 38 -9.70 21.12 -2.14
C GLY A 38 -9.89 19.62 -2.42
N ARG A 39 -9.62 18.78 -1.42
CA ARG A 39 -9.87 17.32 -1.45
C ARG A 39 -11.08 16.95 -0.59
N VAL A 40 -11.72 15.82 -0.88
CA VAL A 40 -12.73 15.18 -0.02
C VAL A 40 -12.44 13.70 0.16
N LEU A 41 -12.77 13.15 1.33
CA LEU A 41 -12.66 11.72 1.63
C LEU A 41 -14.04 11.06 1.46
N ILE A 42 -14.14 10.11 0.52
CA ILE A 42 -15.37 9.40 0.16
C ILE A 42 -15.15 7.89 0.28
N ASP A 43 -15.88 7.21 1.17
CA ASP A 43 -15.88 5.73 1.22
C ASP A 43 -16.78 5.17 0.11
N VAL A 44 -16.19 4.46 -0.85
CA VAL A 44 -16.88 3.74 -1.94
C VAL A 44 -17.05 2.27 -1.54
N GLU A 45 -18.28 1.76 -1.53
CA GLU A 45 -18.58 0.34 -1.26
C GLU A 45 -18.40 -0.50 -2.53
N LEU A 46 -17.79 -1.68 -2.39
CA LEU A 46 -17.44 -2.52 -3.54
C LEU A 46 -18.52 -3.58 -3.83
N THR A 47 -19.02 -3.61 -5.07
CA THR A 47 -19.88 -4.67 -5.61
C THR A 47 -19.11 -5.98 -5.78
N GLN A 48 -19.72 -7.03 -6.33
CA GLN A 48 -18.99 -8.26 -6.71
C GLN A 48 -18.20 -8.08 -8.03
N GLU A 49 -18.70 -7.24 -8.93
CA GLU A 49 -18.03 -6.87 -10.18
C GLU A 49 -16.75 -6.06 -9.91
N ASP A 50 -16.82 -5.07 -9.02
CA ASP A 50 -15.66 -4.30 -8.57
C ASP A 50 -14.55 -5.21 -8.04
N LYS A 51 -14.93 -6.26 -7.29
CA LYS A 51 -14.01 -7.25 -6.71
C LYS A 51 -13.44 -8.19 -7.76
N GLU A 52 -14.13 -8.45 -8.87
CA GLU A 52 -13.61 -9.25 -9.96
C GLU A 52 -12.60 -8.46 -10.80
N LEU A 53 -12.90 -7.19 -11.15
CA LEU A 53 -11.93 -6.27 -11.76
C LEU A 53 -10.67 -6.15 -10.89
N PHE A 54 -10.85 -5.99 -9.58
CA PHE A 54 -9.76 -6.01 -8.61
C PHE A 54 -8.96 -7.32 -8.64
N ARG A 55 -9.63 -8.48 -8.62
CA ARG A 55 -8.99 -9.81 -8.64
C ARG A 55 -8.14 -10.02 -9.91
N ILE A 56 -8.51 -9.40 -11.02
CA ILE A 56 -7.72 -9.39 -12.26
C ILE A 56 -6.56 -8.39 -12.15
N GLY A 57 -6.80 -7.14 -11.71
CA GLY A 57 -5.78 -6.08 -11.67
C GLY A 57 -4.71 -6.21 -10.56
N PHE A 58 -5.00 -7.01 -9.53
CA PHE A 58 -4.16 -7.19 -8.33
C PHE A 58 -3.87 -8.67 -8.10
N PRO A 59 -2.98 -9.29 -8.90
CA PRO A 59 -2.68 -10.73 -8.80
C PRO A 59 -2.07 -11.10 -7.44
N ARG A 60 -2.84 -11.84 -6.65
CA ARG A 60 -2.48 -12.36 -5.32
C ARG A 60 -2.99 -13.78 -5.14
N GLU A 61 -2.65 -14.42 -4.02
CA GLU A 61 -3.23 -15.70 -3.63
C GLU A 61 -4.78 -15.60 -3.49
N LYS A 62 -5.51 -16.69 -3.77
CA LYS A 62 -7.00 -16.73 -3.81
C LYS A 62 -7.71 -16.22 -2.54
N THR A 63 -6.98 -16.12 -1.44
CA THR A 63 -7.43 -15.67 -0.11
C THR A 63 -7.42 -14.16 0.06
N PHE A 64 -6.83 -13.39 -0.87
CA PHE A 64 -6.82 -11.94 -0.80
C PHE A 64 -7.99 -11.31 -1.57
N THR A 65 -8.79 -10.53 -0.87
CA THR A 65 -9.89 -9.71 -1.39
C THR A 65 -9.61 -8.24 -1.14
N ALA A 66 -10.21 -7.35 -1.93
CA ALA A 66 -10.31 -5.93 -1.56
C ALA A 66 -11.07 -5.79 -0.23
N SER A 67 -10.87 -4.67 0.47
CA SER A 67 -11.70 -4.33 1.64
C SER A 67 -13.15 -4.04 1.23
N LYS A 68 -14.09 -4.09 2.19
CA LYS A 68 -15.51 -3.82 1.91
C LYS A 68 -15.72 -2.43 1.26
N PHE A 69 -14.97 -1.44 1.73
CA PHE A 69 -14.95 -0.08 1.19
C PHE A 69 -13.54 0.30 0.74
N THR A 70 -13.40 1.17 -0.26
CA THR A 70 -12.17 1.92 -0.53
C THR A 70 -12.39 3.39 -0.16
N THR A 71 -11.50 3.96 0.66
CA THR A 71 -11.55 5.39 1.02
C THR A 71 -10.85 6.21 -0.05
N VAL A 72 -11.61 6.97 -0.83
CA VAL A 72 -11.11 7.78 -1.95
C VAL A 72 -10.88 9.22 -1.50
N SER A 73 -9.61 9.65 -1.49
CA SER A 73 -9.18 11.04 -1.46
C SER A 73 -9.33 11.64 -2.85
N LEU A 74 -10.53 12.15 -3.13
CA LEU A 74 -10.88 12.78 -4.40
C LEU A 74 -10.46 14.25 -4.38
N ASP A 75 -9.70 14.67 -5.40
CA ASP A 75 -9.51 16.07 -5.74
C ASP A 75 -10.76 16.61 -6.44
N VAL A 76 -11.32 17.72 -5.97
CA VAL A 76 -12.44 18.39 -6.66
C VAL A 76 -11.98 19.61 -7.48
N THR A 77 -10.76 20.09 -7.26
CA THR A 77 -10.25 21.34 -7.84
C THR A 77 -9.49 21.14 -9.15
N SER A 78 -8.86 19.97 -9.33
CA SER A 78 -8.08 19.65 -10.53
C SER A 78 -8.92 19.27 -11.75
N VAL A 79 -10.24 19.18 -11.61
CA VAL A 79 -11.15 18.86 -12.73
C VAL A 79 -11.15 20.06 -13.67
N PRO A 80 -10.66 19.93 -14.93
CA PRO A 80 -10.91 20.95 -15.92
C PRO A 80 -12.41 20.99 -16.19
N VAL A 81 -13.03 22.15 -16.02
CA VAL A 81 -14.32 22.38 -16.68
C VAL A 81 -13.98 22.55 -18.15
N THR A 82 -14.19 21.51 -18.95
CA THR A 82 -13.81 21.47 -20.38
C THR A 82 -14.75 22.28 -21.26
N GLU A 83 -15.03 23.51 -20.83
CA GLU A 83 -15.72 24.54 -21.60
C GLU A 83 -15.19 24.68 -23.04
N PRO A 84 -13.87 24.65 -23.36
CA PRO A 84 -13.40 24.95 -24.71
C PRO A 84 -14.01 24.10 -25.83
N GLN A 85 -13.97 22.76 -25.71
CA GLN A 85 -14.49 21.86 -26.76
C GLN A 85 -16.01 22.02 -26.92
N PHE A 86 -16.73 22.14 -25.81
CA PHE A 86 -18.19 22.21 -25.80
C PHE A 86 -18.73 23.60 -26.20
N ILE A 87 -18.03 24.67 -25.83
CA ILE A 87 -18.29 26.04 -26.31
C ILE A 87 -17.95 26.17 -27.79
N ASP A 88 -16.90 25.50 -28.29
CA ASP A 88 -16.63 25.49 -29.73
C ASP A 88 -17.72 24.71 -30.51
N TYR A 89 -18.26 23.62 -29.94
CA TYR A 89 -19.45 22.95 -30.49
C TYR A 89 -20.71 23.86 -30.45
N GLN A 90 -20.91 24.62 -29.37
CA GLN A 90 -21.99 25.62 -29.27
C GLN A 90 -21.83 26.76 -30.31
N LYS A 91 -20.61 27.24 -30.56
CA LYS A 91 -20.31 28.23 -31.60
C LYS A 91 -20.54 27.68 -33.01
N GLN A 92 -20.20 26.41 -33.26
CA GLN A 92 -20.39 25.75 -34.55
C GLN A 92 -21.87 25.52 -34.85
N SER A 93 -22.63 24.98 -33.89
CA SER A 93 -24.08 24.75 -34.00
C SER A 93 -24.93 26.02 -33.97
N LYS A 94 -24.38 27.17 -33.55
CA LYS A 94 -25.04 28.50 -33.48
C LYS A 94 -26.29 28.56 -32.59
N LEU A 95 -26.56 27.51 -31.82
CA LEU A 95 -27.70 27.43 -30.91
C LEU A 95 -27.58 28.46 -29.78
N SER A 96 -28.71 29.06 -29.39
CA SER A 96 -28.72 29.94 -28.22
C SER A 96 -28.42 29.14 -26.94
N ASP A 97 -27.86 29.80 -25.94
CA ASP A 97 -27.54 29.18 -24.65
C ASP A 97 -28.79 28.71 -23.87
N GLU A 98 -30.00 29.08 -24.31
CA GLU A 98 -31.27 28.61 -23.74
C GLU A 98 -31.89 27.47 -24.57
N ASP A 99 -31.77 27.54 -25.90
CA ASP A 99 -32.30 26.52 -26.81
C ASP A 99 -31.45 25.26 -26.81
N PHE A 100 -30.13 25.41 -26.74
CA PHE A 100 -29.20 24.30 -26.51
C PHE A 100 -29.54 23.53 -25.23
N LYS A 101 -29.95 24.23 -24.16
CA LYS A 101 -30.35 23.60 -22.88
C LYS A 101 -31.70 22.86 -22.97
N LYS A 102 -32.65 23.34 -23.79
CA LYS A 102 -33.92 22.62 -24.07
C LYS A 102 -33.65 21.33 -24.84
N LEU A 103 -32.83 21.42 -25.89
CA LEU A 103 -32.46 20.30 -26.75
C LEU A 103 -31.72 19.21 -25.94
N LEU A 104 -30.79 19.63 -25.08
CA LEU A 104 -30.18 18.76 -24.06
C LEU A 104 -31.21 18.11 -23.16
N GLY A 105 -32.13 18.88 -22.56
CA GLY A 105 -33.09 18.38 -21.57
C GLY A 105 -33.86 17.13 -22.04
N ILE A 106 -34.20 17.06 -23.33
CA ILE A 106 -34.95 15.95 -23.93
C ILE A 106 -34.04 14.74 -24.22
N LEU A 107 -32.81 14.99 -24.67
CA LEU A 107 -31.77 13.94 -24.83
C LEU A 107 -31.30 13.38 -23.47
N THR A 108 -31.41 14.17 -22.39
CA THR A 108 -30.97 13.79 -21.03
C THR A 108 -31.97 12.92 -20.25
N GLU A 109 -33.15 12.62 -20.80
CA GLU A 109 -34.16 11.84 -20.07
C GLU A 109 -33.61 10.44 -19.73
N PRO A 110 -33.57 10.05 -18.44
CA PRO A 110 -32.97 8.79 -18.02
C PRO A 110 -33.52 7.57 -18.78
N GLY A 111 -32.60 6.74 -19.27
CA GLY A 111 -32.93 5.56 -20.06
C GLY A 111 -33.07 5.80 -21.57
N PHE A 112 -32.72 6.97 -22.12
CA PHE A 112 -32.74 7.18 -23.58
C PHE A 112 -31.91 6.13 -24.36
N SER A 113 -30.76 5.73 -23.81
CA SER A 113 -29.92 4.62 -24.32
C SER A 113 -30.60 3.25 -24.29
N ASP A 114 -31.54 3.07 -23.36
CA ASP A 114 -32.16 1.79 -23.00
C ASP A 114 -33.52 1.61 -23.71
N LEU A 115 -34.02 2.68 -24.33
CA LEU A 115 -35.17 2.67 -25.24
C LEU A 115 -34.87 1.87 -26.50
N SER A 116 -35.90 1.28 -27.09
CA SER A 116 -35.80 0.72 -28.44
C SER A 116 -35.54 1.82 -29.48
N LEU A 117 -34.94 1.45 -30.61
CA LEU A 117 -34.70 2.37 -31.73
C LEU A 117 -35.99 3.06 -32.23
N GLU A 118 -37.14 2.41 -32.11
CA GLU A 118 -38.44 2.99 -32.47
C GLU A 118 -38.87 4.09 -31.48
N GLU A 119 -38.65 3.90 -30.18
CA GLU A 119 -38.90 4.90 -29.14
C GLU A 119 -37.90 6.06 -29.17
N GLN A 120 -36.62 5.78 -29.46
CA GLN A 120 -35.60 6.80 -29.71
C GLN A 120 -35.98 7.69 -30.90
N ASN A 121 -36.42 7.09 -32.02
CA ASN A 121 -36.91 7.83 -33.18
C ASN A 121 -38.16 8.68 -32.88
N VAL A 122 -39.08 8.19 -32.04
CA VAL A 122 -40.24 9.00 -31.58
C VAL A 122 -39.78 10.21 -30.75
N LYS A 123 -38.80 10.06 -29.86
CA LYS A 123 -38.22 11.20 -29.14
C LYS A 123 -37.46 12.16 -30.05
N LEU A 124 -36.67 11.66 -31.00
CA LEU A 124 -35.96 12.47 -32.00
C LEU A 124 -36.93 13.28 -32.88
N ALA A 125 -38.08 12.72 -33.25
CA ALA A 125 -39.13 13.47 -33.95
C ALA A 125 -39.69 14.63 -33.11
N GLY A 126 -39.89 14.44 -31.80
CA GLY A 126 -40.27 15.50 -30.87
C GLY A 126 -39.18 16.58 -30.69
N ILE A 127 -37.90 16.17 -30.66
CA ILE A 127 -36.76 17.09 -30.65
C ILE A 127 -36.71 17.91 -31.94
N LYS A 128 -36.95 17.29 -33.10
CA LYS A 128 -37.04 17.97 -34.40
C LYS A 128 -38.17 18.99 -34.40
N GLU A 129 -39.37 18.63 -33.95
CA GLU A 129 -40.50 19.56 -33.83
C GLU A 129 -40.15 20.76 -32.92
N ILE A 130 -39.44 20.53 -31.81
CA ILE A 130 -38.99 21.61 -30.92
C ILE A 130 -37.93 22.49 -31.58
N TYR A 131 -36.94 21.93 -32.28
CA TYR A 131 -35.95 22.70 -33.05
C TYR A 131 -36.63 23.58 -34.12
N MET A 132 -37.56 23.01 -34.88
CA MET A 132 -38.36 23.72 -35.90
C MET A 132 -39.21 24.86 -35.33
N ASN A 133 -39.63 24.77 -34.07
CA ASN A 133 -40.35 25.85 -33.37
C ASN A 133 -39.40 26.95 -32.84
N LEU A 134 -38.14 26.63 -32.57
CA LEU A 134 -37.11 27.58 -32.10
C LEU A 134 -36.40 28.29 -33.27
N HIS A 135 -36.35 27.66 -34.43
CA HIS A 135 -35.88 28.23 -35.70
C HIS A 135 -37.05 28.46 -36.66
N PRO A 136 -37.91 29.47 -36.44
CA PRO A 136 -39.08 29.71 -37.29
C PRO A 136 -38.70 30.12 -38.72
N VAL A 137 -39.54 29.70 -39.68
CA VAL A 137 -39.43 30.05 -41.10
C VAL A 137 -39.32 31.56 -41.30
N SER A 138 -38.35 32.00 -42.11
CA SER A 138 -38.02 33.40 -42.34
C SER A 138 -37.81 33.70 -43.82
N GLU A 139 -37.70 34.98 -44.20
CA GLU A 139 -37.44 35.38 -45.59
C GLU A 139 -36.14 34.79 -46.18
N ASN A 140 -35.21 34.32 -45.33
CA ASN A 140 -33.91 33.76 -45.74
C ASN A 140 -33.79 32.23 -45.55
N LYS A 141 -34.77 31.56 -44.93
CA LYS A 141 -34.79 30.10 -44.75
C LYS A 141 -36.22 29.56 -44.77
N ASN A 142 -36.50 28.66 -45.72
CA ASN A 142 -37.78 27.93 -45.80
C ASN A 142 -37.81 26.74 -44.81
N LYS A 143 -38.96 26.04 -44.72
CA LYS A 143 -39.12 24.89 -43.80
C LYS A 143 -38.14 23.75 -44.12
N GLU A 144 -38.01 23.39 -45.40
CA GLU A 144 -37.11 22.32 -45.84
C GLU A 144 -35.65 22.62 -45.45
N GLN A 145 -35.17 23.85 -45.62
CA GLN A 145 -33.80 24.26 -45.25
C GLN A 145 -33.52 24.25 -43.75
N ILE A 146 -34.55 24.28 -42.91
CA ILE A 146 -34.41 24.17 -41.44
C ILE A 146 -34.52 22.70 -41.03
N GLU A 147 -35.31 21.89 -41.75
CA GLU A 147 -35.32 20.43 -41.59
C GLU A 147 -34.03 19.80 -42.09
N GLU A 148 -33.45 20.25 -43.21
CA GLU A 148 -32.13 19.89 -43.71
C GLU A 148 -31.02 20.36 -42.76
N GLU A 149 -31.14 21.53 -42.12
CA GLU A 149 -30.16 21.98 -41.12
C GLU A 149 -30.25 21.17 -39.81
N PHE A 150 -31.45 20.77 -39.39
CA PHE A 150 -31.62 19.83 -38.27
C PHE A 150 -31.11 18.43 -38.63
N ASP A 151 -31.47 17.91 -39.79
CA ASP A 151 -31.07 16.58 -40.25
C ASP A 151 -29.56 16.55 -40.49
N SER A 152 -28.94 17.62 -41.01
CA SER A 152 -27.48 17.77 -41.08
C SER A 152 -26.85 17.85 -39.70
N LEU A 153 -27.42 18.60 -38.74
CA LEU A 153 -26.91 18.63 -37.36
C LEU A 153 -27.00 17.25 -36.71
N LEU A 154 -28.05 16.49 -36.98
CA LEU A 154 -28.24 15.12 -36.51
C LEU A 154 -27.32 14.14 -37.27
N TYR A 155 -27.03 14.38 -38.54
CA TYR A 155 -26.08 13.62 -39.37
C TYR A 155 -24.63 13.83 -38.88
N ASP A 156 -24.22 15.07 -38.63
CA ASP A 156 -22.94 15.41 -38.01
C ASP A 156 -22.81 14.80 -36.59
N LEU A 157 -23.94 14.54 -35.90
CA LEU A 157 -24.03 13.82 -34.62
C LEU A 157 -24.16 12.28 -34.76
N THR A 158 -24.17 11.71 -35.97
CA THR A 158 -24.44 10.28 -36.22
C THR A 158 -23.55 9.60 -37.28
N GLU A 159 -22.83 10.34 -38.14
CA GLU A 159 -21.99 9.76 -39.22
C GLU A 159 -20.51 9.58 -38.83
N GLU A 160 -20.05 10.12 -37.69
CA GLU A 160 -18.85 9.57 -37.06
C GLU A 160 -19.19 8.14 -36.59
N GLU A 161 -18.36 7.14 -36.93
CA GLU A 161 -18.68 5.70 -36.81
C GLU A 161 -18.93 5.19 -35.37
N ASP A 162 -18.84 6.09 -34.38
CA ASP A 162 -18.84 5.87 -32.94
C ASP A 162 -20.13 6.40 -32.27
N PHE A 163 -21.32 6.07 -32.81
CA PHE A 163 -22.60 6.40 -32.17
C PHE A 163 -22.75 5.75 -30.76
N GLU A 164 -21.98 4.70 -30.46
CA GLU A 164 -21.85 4.14 -29.10
C GLU A 164 -21.00 5.01 -28.14
N GLU A 165 -20.20 5.97 -28.62
CA GLU A 165 -19.41 6.91 -27.80
C GLU A 165 -20.19 8.18 -27.46
N TYR A 166 -21.12 8.64 -28.32
CA TYR A 166 -21.90 9.87 -28.10
C TYR A 166 -22.60 9.93 -26.73
N PRO A 167 -23.29 8.87 -26.23
CA PRO A 167 -23.82 8.85 -24.87
C PRO A 167 -22.74 9.00 -23.80
N LYS A 168 -21.55 8.40 -24.00
CA LYS A 168 -20.42 8.46 -23.05
C LYS A 168 -19.83 9.87 -22.96
N ILE A 169 -19.60 10.50 -24.11
CA ILE A 169 -19.12 11.90 -24.24
C ILE A 169 -20.13 12.84 -23.57
N PHE A 170 -21.42 12.59 -23.78
CA PHE A 170 -22.47 13.41 -23.22
C PHE A 170 -22.64 13.27 -21.70
N ASP A 171 -22.62 12.04 -21.17
CA ASP A 171 -22.62 11.78 -19.74
C ASP A 171 -21.39 12.37 -19.06
N GLU A 172 -20.21 12.26 -19.67
CA GLU A 172 -18.98 12.89 -19.16
C GLU A 172 -19.09 14.42 -19.15
N TYR A 173 -19.69 15.06 -20.16
CA TYR A 173 -19.99 16.50 -20.09
C TYR A 173 -20.98 16.86 -18.96
N LEU A 174 -22.08 16.12 -18.80
CA LEU A 174 -23.00 16.33 -17.67
C LEU A 174 -22.28 16.15 -16.33
N PHE A 175 -21.39 15.17 -16.25
CA PHE A 175 -20.59 14.84 -15.07
C PHE A 175 -19.54 15.91 -14.77
N GLN A 176 -18.89 16.50 -15.77
CA GLN A 176 -18.00 17.66 -15.61
C GLN A 176 -18.77 18.90 -15.14
N LYS A 177 -19.93 19.17 -15.73
CA LYS A 177 -20.83 20.25 -15.30
C LYS A 177 -21.31 20.07 -13.86
N LYS A 178 -21.64 18.84 -13.46
CA LYS A 178 -21.94 18.45 -12.07
C LYS A 178 -20.71 18.64 -11.16
N GLN A 179 -19.50 18.25 -11.59
CA GLN A 179 -18.26 18.47 -10.82
C GLN A 179 -17.97 19.96 -10.54
N GLY A 180 -18.43 20.87 -11.40
CA GLY A 180 -18.44 22.32 -11.12
C GLY A 180 -19.16 22.70 -9.82
N ILE A 181 -20.19 21.94 -9.41
CA ILE A 181 -20.90 22.13 -8.13
C ILE A 181 -19.96 21.84 -6.95
N LEU A 182 -19.11 20.81 -7.03
CA LEU A 182 -18.13 20.48 -5.98
C LEU A 182 -17.08 21.59 -5.85
N GLN A 183 -16.63 22.16 -6.97
CA GLN A 183 -15.73 23.32 -6.96
C GLN A 183 -16.39 24.56 -6.37
N GLN A 184 -17.65 24.82 -6.71
CA GLN A 184 -18.41 25.93 -6.12
C GLN A 184 -18.55 25.74 -4.61
N LYS A 185 -18.94 24.54 -4.15
CA LYS A 185 -19.11 24.21 -2.73
C LYS A 185 -17.82 24.32 -1.93
N TYR A 186 -16.69 23.90 -2.49
CA TYR A 186 -15.36 24.14 -1.91
C TYR A 186 -15.07 25.65 -1.73
N ARG A 187 -15.34 26.46 -2.77
CA ARG A 187 -15.13 27.92 -2.75
C ARG A 187 -16.07 28.64 -1.77
N GLU A 188 -17.34 28.23 -1.70
CA GLU A 188 -18.31 28.67 -0.70
C GLU A 188 -17.81 28.36 0.73
N GLN A 189 -17.43 27.10 0.98
CA GLN A 189 -17.10 26.61 2.33
C GLN A 189 -15.91 27.35 2.95
N TYR A 190 -14.84 27.57 2.20
CA TYR A 190 -13.63 28.24 2.68
C TYR A 190 -13.67 29.78 2.55
N GLN A 191 -14.84 30.35 2.21
CA GLN A 191 -15.01 31.78 1.93
C GLN A 191 -14.00 32.30 0.88
N ILE A 192 -13.67 31.45 -0.10
CA ILE A 192 -12.67 31.73 -1.14
C ILE A 192 -13.14 32.89 -2.05
N ASN A 193 -14.41 33.29 -1.96
CA ASN A 193 -14.93 34.55 -2.51
C ASN A 193 -14.25 35.82 -1.94
N GLY A 194 -13.56 35.72 -0.80
CA GLY A 194 -12.70 36.76 -0.23
C GLY A 194 -11.20 36.63 -0.59
N LEU A 195 -10.82 35.53 -1.25
CA LEU A 195 -9.51 35.34 -1.87
C LEU A 195 -9.61 35.73 -3.35
N SER A 196 -8.59 36.39 -3.92
CA SER A 196 -8.64 36.76 -5.34
C SER A 196 -8.57 35.52 -6.22
N PRO A 197 -9.05 35.57 -7.48
CA PRO A 197 -8.81 34.49 -8.44
C PRO A 197 -7.32 34.14 -8.58
N ASP A 198 -6.42 35.11 -8.38
CA ASP A 198 -4.97 34.88 -8.37
C ASP A 198 -4.51 34.08 -7.15
N ASP A 199 -5.13 34.23 -5.97
CA ASP A 199 -4.85 33.38 -4.81
C ASP A 199 -5.27 31.93 -5.10
N GLN A 200 -6.44 31.74 -5.73
CA GLN A 200 -6.95 30.43 -6.14
C GLN A 200 -6.00 29.75 -7.15
N ALA A 201 -5.55 30.52 -8.14
CA ALA A 201 -4.59 30.10 -9.16
C ALA A 201 -3.12 30.02 -8.68
N GLN A 202 -2.83 30.44 -7.45
CA GLN A 202 -1.59 30.16 -6.73
C GLN A 202 -1.73 28.87 -5.91
N LEU A 203 -2.83 28.71 -5.15
CA LEU A 203 -3.08 27.52 -4.32
C LEU A 203 -3.09 26.22 -5.14
N SER A 204 -3.75 26.19 -6.30
CA SER A 204 -3.82 24.99 -7.16
C SER A 204 -2.45 24.52 -7.65
N LYS A 205 -1.51 25.44 -7.92
CA LYS A 205 -0.14 25.11 -8.39
C LYS A 205 0.74 24.44 -7.33
N PHE A 206 0.36 24.55 -6.05
CA PHE A 206 1.13 24.03 -4.92
C PHE A 206 0.32 23.08 -4.02
N GLN A 207 -0.87 22.67 -4.49
CA GLN A 207 -1.87 21.89 -3.78
C GLN A 207 -1.25 20.70 -3.03
N SER A 208 -0.48 19.86 -3.73
CA SER A 208 0.13 18.64 -3.17
C SER A 208 1.44 18.87 -2.38
N SER A 209 1.82 20.13 -2.16
CA SER A 209 2.81 20.54 -1.15
C SER A 209 2.15 21.07 0.13
N ILE A 210 0.96 21.69 0.02
CA ILE A 210 0.22 22.30 1.13
C ILE A 210 -0.22 21.22 2.12
N ILE A 211 -0.14 21.48 3.43
CA ILE A 211 -0.52 20.50 4.46
C ILE A 211 -2.03 20.16 4.41
N PRO A 212 -2.42 18.88 4.22
CA PRO A 212 -3.82 18.46 4.14
C PRO A 212 -4.41 18.30 5.55
N LEU A 213 -4.70 19.44 6.18
CA LEU A 213 -4.99 19.52 7.61
C LEU A 213 -6.30 18.82 8.01
N GLN A 214 -7.30 18.76 7.13
CA GLN A 214 -8.54 18.03 7.37
C GLN A 214 -8.30 16.53 7.28
N GLN A 215 -7.60 16.08 6.23
CA GLN A 215 -7.29 14.68 5.97
C GLN A 215 -6.42 14.08 7.09
N GLU A 216 -5.38 14.80 7.54
CA GLU A 216 -4.58 14.41 8.69
C GLU A 216 -5.43 14.30 9.96
N LEU A 217 -6.32 15.26 10.23
CA LEU A 217 -7.19 15.22 11.40
C LEU A 217 -8.25 14.12 11.30
N HIS A 218 -8.73 13.80 10.10
CA HIS A 218 -9.60 12.65 9.84
C HIS A 218 -8.90 11.36 10.26
N PHE A 219 -7.72 11.05 9.73
CA PHE A 219 -7.00 9.82 10.09
C PHE A 219 -6.50 9.83 11.54
N HIS A 220 -6.14 10.99 12.08
CA HIS A 220 -5.78 11.16 13.49
C HIS A 220 -6.92 10.76 14.43
N LEU A 221 -8.13 11.27 14.19
CA LEU A 221 -9.29 10.94 15.00
C LEU A 221 -9.83 9.54 14.70
N ALA A 222 -9.74 9.04 13.46
CA ALA A 222 -10.13 7.67 13.12
C ALA A 222 -9.29 6.65 13.91
N LEU A 223 -7.97 6.86 13.99
CA LEU A 223 -7.09 6.04 14.82
C LEU A 223 -7.40 6.17 16.31
N ALA A 224 -7.65 7.38 16.82
CA ALA A 224 -8.06 7.57 18.20
C ALA A 224 -9.37 6.82 18.52
N SER A 225 -10.35 6.87 17.62
CA SER A 225 -11.64 6.16 17.72
C SER A 225 -11.51 4.64 17.67
N ARG A 226 -10.75 4.09 16.71
CA ARG A 226 -10.46 2.64 16.64
C ARG A 226 -9.64 2.15 17.84
N THR A 227 -8.78 3.01 18.39
CA THR A 227 -8.07 2.72 19.64
C THR A 227 -9.03 2.76 20.84
N TYR A 228 -9.98 3.71 20.88
CA TYR A 228 -11.02 3.72 21.91
C TYR A 228 -11.91 2.47 21.84
N ALA A 229 -12.32 1.99 20.65
CA ALA A 229 -13.08 0.74 20.50
C ALA A 229 -12.39 -0.42 21.24
N LYS A 230 -11.11 -0.68 20.94
CA LYS A 230 -10.31 -1.73 21.60
C LYS A 230 -10.18 -1.53 23.11
N VAL A 231 -10.17 -0.29 23.60
CA VAL A 231 -10.21 0.00 25.05
C VAL A 231 -11.59 -0.32 25.64
N PHE A 232 -12.69 0.06 24.98
CA PHE A 232 -14.06 -0.30 25.39
C PHE A 232 -14.25 -1.81 25.43
N GLU A 233 -13.83 -2.55 24.40
CA GLU A 233 -13.78 -4.02 24.38
C GLU A 233 -13.04 -4.56 25.63
N SER A 234 -11.79 -4.13 25.86
CA SER A 234 -10.97 -4.58 27.01
C SER A 234 -11.50 -4.23 28.41
N LYS A 235 -12.57 -3.42 28.48
CA LYS A 235 -13.19 -2.89 29.70
C LYS A 235 -14.61 -3.42 29.94
N PHE A 236 -15.37 -3.66 28.88
CA PHE A 236 -16.81 -3.92 28.92
C PHE A 236 -17.26 -5.22 28.26
N VAL A 237 -16.35 -6.08 27.77
CA VAL A 237 -16.66 -7.50 27.57
C VAL A 237 -17.28 -8.06 28.85
N ASP A 238 -18.47 -8.65 28.74
CA ASP A 238 -19.15 -9.16 29.92
C ASP A 238 -18.33 -10.26 30.63
N LYS A 239 -18.43 -10.28 31.95
CA LYS A 239 -17.72 -11.22 32.81
C LYS A 239 -18.13 -12.68 32.52
N GLN A 240 -19.36 -12.94 32.09
CA GLN A 240 -19.75 -14.29 31.66
C GLN A 240 -19.06 -14.67 30.33
N THR A 241 -18.87 -13.73 29.41
CA THR A 241 -18.12 -13.93 28.17
C THR A 241 -16.62 -14.14 28.46
N GLU A 242 -16.01 -13.33 29.33
CA GLU A 242 -14.61 -13.51 29.76
C GLU A 242 -14.39 -14.87 30.46
N GLU A 243 -15.30 -15.28 31.36
CA GLU A 243 -15.25 -16.59 32.02
C GLU A 243 -15.42 -17.75 31.03
N ARG A 244 -16.33 -17.65 30.06
CA ARG A 244 -16.53 -18.68 29.02
C ARG A 244 -15.32 -18.80 28.11
N LEU A 245 -14.72 -17.69 27.68
CA LEU A 245 -13.51 -17.69 26.86
C LEU A 245 -12.30 -18.24 27.63
N THR A 246 -12.16 -17.88 28.91
CA THR A 246 -11.12 -18.42 29.79
C THR A 246 -11.29 -19.93 29.98
N LYS A 247 -12.50 -20.39 30.31
CA LYS A 247 -12.82 -21.82 30.44
C LYS A 247 -12.59 -22.58 29.13
N PHE A 248 -12.87 -21.97 27.97
CA PHE A 248 -12.54 -22.57 26.68
C PHE A 248 -11.02 -22.69 26.46
N ALA A 249 -10.22 -21.68 26.82
CA ALA A 249 -8.76 -21.75 26.74
C ALA A 249 -8.17 -22.81 27.70
N GLU A 250 -8.77 -23.01 28.87
CA GLU A 250 -8.44 -24.12 29.77
C GLU A 250 -8.77 -25.48 29.14
N ILE A 251 -9.93 -25.62 28.50
CA ILE A 251 -10.32 -26.81 27.73
C ILE A 251 -9.38 -27.06 26.56
N GLU A 252 -8.98 -26.03 25.79
CA GLU A 252 -8.02 -26.19 24.70
C GLU A 252 -6.68 -26.76 25.17
N LYS A 253 -6.23 -26.34 26.36
CA LYS A 253 -4.98 -26.76 27.01
C LYS A 253 -5.10 -28.14 27.67
N GLN A 254 -6.25 -28.48 28.26
CA GLN A 254 -6.53 -29.78 28.86
C GLN A 254 -6.68 -30.89 27.80
N TYR A 255 -7.25 -30.55 26.65
CA TYR A 255 -7.49 -31.44 25.53
C TYR A 255 -6.49 -31.23 24.38
N ASP A 256 -5.33 -30.62 24.65
CA ASP A 256 -4.21 -30.66 23.71
C ASP A 256 -3.75 -32.11 23.49
N THR A 257 -3.78 -32.53 22.23
CA THR A 257 -3.37 -33.87 21.79
C THR A 257 -2.11 -33.84 20.93
N GLU A 258 -1.52 -32.67 20.64
CA GLU A 258 -0.32 -32.56 19.78
C GLU A 258 0.84 -33.40 20.31
N SER A 259 1.14 -33.32 21.60
CA SER A 259 2.23 -34.13 22.19
C SER A 259 1.93 -35.64 22.12
N GLN A 260 0.66 -36.04 22.31
CA GLN A 260 0.25 -37.44 22.23
C GLN A 260 0.30 -37.96 20.79
N GLU A 261 -0.16 -37.17 19.81
CA GLU A 261 -0.04 -37.47 18.37
C GLU A 261 1.42 -37.55 17.92
N ARG A 262 2.26 -36.59 18.33
CA ARG A 262 3.70 -36.59 18.03
C ARG A 262 4.39 -37.83 18.59
N GLN A 263 3.86 -38.45 19.65
CA GLN A 263 4.35 -39.71 20.19
C GLN A 263 3.76 -40.92 19.44
N LEU A 264 2.44 -40.99 19.25
CA LEU A 264 1.74 -42.02 18.47
C LEU A 264 2.37 -42.20 17.07
N ARG A 265 2.64 -41.09 16.37
CA ARG A 265 3.30 -41.06 15.05
C ARG A 265 4.75 -41.60 15.07
N LYS A 266 5.45 -41.59 16.22
CA LYS A 266 6.77 -42.25 16.37
C LYS A 266 6.62 -43.74 16.61
N ASP A 267 5.67 -44.13 17.46
CA ASP A 267 5.50 -45.54 17.85
C ASP A 267 4.89 -46.38 16.73
N ILE A 268 3.99 -45.81 15.91
CA ILE A 268 3.58 -46.38 14.61
C ILE A 268 4.81 -46.59 13.72
N LYS A 269 5.61 -45.53 13.47
CA LYS A 269 6.86 -45.61 12.68
C LYS A 269 7.93 -46.54 13.24
N LYS A 270 7.79 -46.97 14.50
CA LYS A 270 8.66 -47.94 15.18
C LYS A 270 8.15 -49.37 14.99
N GLN A 271 6.82 -49.58 14.96
CA GLN A 271 6.22 -50.86 14.54
C GLN A 271 6.41 -51.12 13.05
N GLU A 272 6.20 -50.13 12.18
CA GLU A 272 6.43 -50.22 10.72
C GLU A 272 7.85 -50.68 10.35
N LYS A 273 8.82 -50.46 11.24
CA LYS A 273 10.24 -50.83 11.05
C LYS A 273 10.65 -52.10 11.79
N ALA A 274 9.75 -52.73 12.55
CA ALA A 274 10.03 -53.98 13.25
C ALA A 274 9.88 -55.18 12.31
N LYS A 275 10.86 -56.10 12.31
CA LYS A 275 10.81 -57.33 11.49
C LYS A 275 9.70 -58.30 11.92
N VAL A 276 9.19 -58.15 13.13
CA VAL A 276 8.04 -58.88 13.68
C VAL A 276 7.18 -57.84 14.38
N VAL A 277 5.89 -57.80 14.04
CA VAL A 277 4.93 -56.83 14.60
C VAL A 277 4.52 -57.28 16.00
N ASP A 278 4.62 -56.37 16.97
CA ASP A 278 4.27 -56.66 18.36
C ASP A 278 2.78 -56.36 18.60
N PHE A 279 1.98 -57.42 18.74
CA PHE A 279 0.53 -57.34 18.91
C PHE A 279 0.11 -56.60 20.18
N LEU A 280 0.91 -56.64 21.25
CA LEU A 280 0.62 -55.87 22.47
C LEU A 280 0.82 -54.38 22.20
N LYS A 281 1.89 -54.00 21.49
CA LYS A 281 2.15 -52.59 21.13
C LYS A 281 1.16 -52.06 20.10
N LEU A 282 0.63 -52.88 19.19
CA LEU A 282 -0.51 -52.48 18.35
C LEU A 282 -1.76 -52.18 19.19
N LYS A 283 -2.04 -52.96 20.24
CA LYS A 283 -3.17 -52.73 21.14
C LYS A 283 -2.98 -51.44 21.97
N GLU A 284 -1.75 -51.11 22.37
CA GLU A 284 -1.41 -49.83 22.99
C GLU A 284 -1.58 -48.64 22.03
N ILE A 285 -1.13 -48.78 20.78
CA ILE A 285 -1.30 -47.79 19.69
C ILE A 285 -2.78 -47.54 19.40
N GLN A 286 -3.60 -48.60 19.32
CA GLN A 286 -5.05 -48.45 19.14
C GLN A 286 -5.68 -47.70 20.31
N LYS A 287 -5.41 -48.12 21.55
CA LYS A 287 -5.93 -47.46 22.76
C LYS A 287 -5.57 -45.97 22.82
N LEU A 288 -4.33 -45.61 22.48
CA LEU A 288 -3.90 -44.20 22.42
C LEU A 288 -4.56 -43.43 21.27
N THR A 289 -4.87 -44.10 20.16
CA THR A 289 -5.63 -43.51 19.04
C THR A 289 -7.09 -43.25 19.43
N ASP A 290 -7.71 -44.19 20.13
CA ASP A 290 -9.08 -44.07 20.64
C ASP A 290 -9.17 -42.94 21.68
N GLU A 291 -8.24 -42.88 22.64
CA GLU A 291 -8.13 -41.79 23.63
C GLU A 291 -7.96 -40.40 22.98
N ILE A 292 -7.13 -40.28 21.94
CA ILE A 292 -6.96 -39.02 21.19
C ILE A 292 -8.25 -38.66 20.44
N THR A 293 -8.94 -39.65 19.88
CA THR A 293 -10.18 -39.43 19.11
C THR A 293 -11.34 -39.01 20.01
N GLU A 294 -11.48 -39.65 21.18
CA GLU A 294 -12.45 -39.27 22.21
C GLU A 294 -12.17 -37.86 22.73
N LYS A 295 -10.91 -37.54 23.09
CA LYS A 295 -10.51 -36.19 23.50
C LYS A 295 -10.85 -35.12 22.46
N LYS A 296 -10.62 -35.38 21.17
CA LYS A 296 -11.01 -34.45 20.09
C LYS A 296 -12.52 -34.26 20.04
N LYS A 297 -13.29 -35.35 20.03
CA LYS A 297 -14.76 -35.29 20.03
C LYS A 297 -15.31 -34.49 21.22
N THR A 298 -14.76 -34.69 22.43
CA THR A 298 -15.13 -33.90 23.62
C THR A 298 -14.72 -32.43 23.47
N LYS A 299 -13.53 -32.14 22.95
CA LYS A 299 -13.07 -30.77 22.68
C LYS A 299 -13.99 -30.06 21.68
N ASP A 300 -14.38 -30.72 20.60
CA ASP A 300 -15.25 -30.15 19.56
C ASP A 300 -16.70 -29.96 20.05
N GLN A 301 -17.23 -30.87 20.88
CA GLN A 301 -18.52 -30.66 21.55
C GLN A 301 -18.48 -29.45 22.49
N LEU A 302 -17.47 -29.37 23.38
CA LEU A 302 -17.31 -28.25 24.31
C LEU A 302 -17.04 -26.92 23.57
N LYS A 303 -16.39 -26.96 22.41
CA LYS A 303 -16.24 -25.81 21.51
C LYS A 303 -17.59 -25.34 20.97
N GLY A 304 -18.49 -26.27 20.60
CA GLY A 304 -19.87 -25.95 20.25
C GLY A 304 -20.62 -25.26 21.41
N GLU A 305 -20.63 -25.90 22.58
CA GLU A 305 -21.37 -25.46 23.76
C GLU A 305 -20.90 -24.10 24.32
N TYR A 306 -19.59 -23.85 24.39
CA TYR A 306 -19.03 -22.67 25.08
C TYR A 306 -18.56 -21.57 24.13
N LEU A 307 -18.05 -21.89 22.94
CA LEU A 307 -17.35 -20.92 22.10
C LEU A 307 -18.25 -20.22 21.08
N ILE A 308 -19.25 -20.90 20.51
CA ILE A 308 -20.03 -20.33 19.39
C ILE A 308 -20.88 -19.15 19.87
N ASP A 309 -21.69 -19.33 20.93
CA ASP A 309 -22.50 -18.26 21.53
C ASP A 309 -21.62 -17.10 22.06
N ALA A 310 -20.51 -17.42 22.73
CA ALA A 310 -19.60 -16.43 23.29
C ALA A 310 -18.87 -15.61 22.20
N LYS A 311 -18.44 -16.25 21.10
CA LYS A 311 -17.83 -15.53 19.97
C LYS A 311 -18.86 -14.73 19.17
N SER A 312 -20.07 -15.26 18.97
CA SER A 312 -21.13 -14.52 18.27
C SER A 312 -21.45 -13.22 18.99
N LYS A 313 -21.68 -13.29 20.31
CA LYS A 313 -21.89 -12.11 21.17
C LYS A 313 -20.71 -11.16 21.18
N LEU A 314 -19.48 -11.65 21.31
CA LEU A 314 -18.28 -10.81 21.25
C LEU A 314 -18.16 -10.08 19.90
N VAL A 315 -18.44 -10.75 18.78
CA VAL A 315 -18.40 -10.13 17.43
C VAL A 315 -19.53 -9.10 17.26
N GLN A 316 -20.73 -9.36 17.78
CA GLN A 316 -21.83 -8.39 17.80
C GLN A 316 -21.50 -7.16 18.66
N GLU A 317 -20.95 -7.36 19.86
CA GLU A 317 -20.46 -6.28 20.71
C GLU A 317 -19.35 -5.48 20.02
N GLN A 318 -18.38 -6.15 19.38
CA GLN A 318 -17.31 -5.50 18.62
C GLN A 318 -17.82 -4.68 17.44
N SER A 319 -18.79 -5.20 16.66
CA SER A 319 -19.43 -4.46 15.56
C SER A 319 -20.12 -3.20 16.09
N LYS A 320 -21.00 -3.35 17.10
CA LYS A 320 -21.70 -2.23 17.75
C LYS A 320 -20.74 -1.17 18.30
N ARG A 321 -19.61 -1.56 18.90
CA ARG A 321 -18.59 -0.60 19.36
C ARG A 321 -17.85 0.07 18.20
N GLN A 322 -17.56 -0.64 17.11
CA GLN A 322 -16.93 -0.05 15.91
C GLN A 322 -17.87 0.95 15.21
N GLU A 323 -19.16 0.63 15.08
CA GLU A 323 -20.21 1.51 14.57
C GLU A 323 -20.36 2.77 15.44
N GLN A 324 -20.46 2.62 16.77
CA GLN A 324 -20.48 3.75 17.72
C GLN A 324 -19.24 4.64 17.58
N MET A 325 -18.05 4.06 17.39
CA MET A 325 -16.81 4.84 17.22
C MET A 325 -16.70 5.50 15.84
N ALA A 326 -17.25 4.90 14.78
CA ALA A 326 -17.35 5.50 13.46
C ALA A 326 -18.32 6.70 13.45
N LEU A 327 -19.50 6.56 14.07
CA LEU A 327 -20.45 7.66 14.22
C LEU A 327 -19.85 8.82 15.05
N ALA A 328 -19.18 8.49 16.17
CA ALA A 328 -18.50 9.49 16.99
C ALA A 328 -17.38 10.22 16.22
N HIS A 329 -16.61 9.49 15.39
CA HIS A 329 -15.59 10.06 14.52
C HIS A 329 -16.17 11.00 13.46
N GLN A 330 -17.21 10.58 12.73
CA GLN A 330 -17.88 11.42 11.72
C GLN A 330 -18.45 12.71 12.34
N ASN A 331 -19.15 12.61 13.47
CA ASN A 331 -19.68 13.78 14.18
C ASN A 331 -18.56 14.69 14.70
N ALA A 332 -17.45 14.12 15.18
CA ALA A 332 -16.31 14.89 15.63
C ALA A 332 -15.67 15.67 14.48
N MET A 333 -15.52 15.05 13.30
CA MET A 333 -15.01 15.74 12.10
C MET A 333 -15.95 16.85 11.62
N ARG A 334 -17.27 16.63 11.58
CA ARG A 334 -18.26 17.70 11.26
C ARG A 334 -18.12 18.90 12.21
N ARG A 335 -17.96 18.65 13.53
CA ARG A 335 -17.74 19.70 14.55
C ARG A 335 -16.37 20.37 14.49
N LEU A 336 -15.35 19.67 13.98
CA LEU A 336 -13.98 20.17 13.84
C LEU A 336 -13.80 21.02 12.58
N GLN A 337 -14.62 20.79 11.55
CA GLN A 337 -14.50 21.43 10.24
C GLN A 337 -14.43 22.97 10.28
N PRO A 338 -15.26 23.71 11.07
CA PRO A 338 -15.13 25.17 11.15
C PRO A 338 -13.82 25.66 11.78
N LEU A 339 -13.22 24.87 12.68
CA LEU A 339 -11.93 25.19 13.29
C LEU A 339 -10.78 24.97 12.29
N ILE A 340 -10.91 23.97 11.40
CA ILE A 340 -9.96 23.74 10.31
C ILE A 340 -10.07 24.85 9.26
N GLN A 341 -11.30 25.23 8.88
CA GLN A 341 -11.57 26.36 7.98
C GLN A 341 -10.91 27.65 8.46
N GLN A 342 -11.21 28.07 9.70
CA GLN A 342 -10.65 29.29 10.25
C GLN A 342 -9.11 29.24 10.28
N GLN A 343 -8.53 28.11 10.68
CA GLN A 343 -7.07 27.98 10.78
C GLN A 343 -6.35 27.93 9.44
N PHE A 344 -7.02 27.56 8.35
CA PHE A 344 -6.49 27.74 7.00
C PHE A 344 -6.61 29.21 6.54
N ILE A 345 -7.75 29.86 6.78
CA ILE A 345 -7.96 31.29 6.46
C ILE A 345 -6.92 32.15 7.18
N ASP A 346 -6.68 31.90 8.48
CA ASP A 346 -5.64 32.56 9.28
C ASP A 346 -4.23 32.35 8.66
N ALA A 347 -3.94 31.13 8.20
CA ALA A 347 -2.64 30.76 7.64
C ALA A 347 -2.39 31.37 6.25
N VAL A 348 -3.43 31.46 5.41
CA VAL A 348 -3.36 32.13 4.09
C VAL A 348 -3.19 33.64 4.27
N ALA A 349 -3.84 34.24 5.27
CA ALA A 349 -3.69 35.66 5.58
C ALA A 349 -2.25 36.02 6.02
N GLU A 350 -1.63 35.23 6.90
CA GLU A 350 -0.23 35.44 7.34
C GLU A 350 0.78 35.15 6.21
N ALA A 351 0.46 34.22 5.30
CA ALA A 351 1.28 33.88 4.15
C ALA A 351 1.24 34.91 3.01
N LYS A 352 0.22 35.80 2.95
CA LYS A 352 0.03 36.73 1.84
C LYS A 352 0.82 38.03 2.03
N LYS A 353 1.74 38.33 1.11
CA LYS A 353 2.60 39.54 1.15
C LYS A 353 2.60 40.24 -0.21
N GLY A 354 2.20 41.51 -0.23
CA GLY A 354 2.18 42.33 -1.45
C GLY A 354 1.23 41.86 -2.55
N GLY A 355 0.31 40.92 -2.25
CA GLY A 355 -0.57 40.28 -3.22
C GLY A 355 -0.15 38.85 -3.59
N THR A 356 1.09 38.45 -3.32
CA THR A 356 1.61 37.09 -3.57
C THR A 356 1.47 36.20 -2.34
N LEU A 357 1.20 34.91 -2.54
CA LEU A 357 1.10 33.89 -1.49
C LEU A 357 2.44 33.17 -1.27
N ASP A 358 2.98 33.23 -0.05
CA ASP A 358 4.16 32.47 0.36
C ASP A 358 3.74 31.08 0.88
N THR A 359 3.78 30.08 0.00
CA THR A 359 3.40 28.68 0.31
C THR A 359 4.30 28.01 1.35
N VAL A 360 5.53 28.50 1.53
CA VAL A 360 6.47 28.01 2.54
C VAL A 360 6.08 28.52 3.94
N ILE A 361 5.56 29.75 4.04
CA ILE A 361 4.96 30.30 5.26
C ILE A 361 3.58 29.69 5.55
N LEU A 362 2.75 29.49 4.52
CA LEU A 362 1.45 28.80 4.65
C LEU A 362 1.62 27.44 5.33
N ASN A 363 2.58 26.63 4.87
CA ASN A 363 2.89 25.35 5.52
C ASN A 363 3.48 25.50 6.93
N GLU A 364 4.16 26.61 7.27
CA GLU A 364 4.63 26.82 8.63
C GLU A 364 3.47 27.12 9.59
N GLU A 365 2.49 27.92 9.15
CA GLU A 365 1.27 28.16 9.93
C GLU A 365 0.35 26.95 10.00
N LEU A 366 0.28 26.11 8.97
CA LEU A 366 -0.47 24.84 9.03
C LEU A 366 0.22 23.81 9.94
N ASP A 367 1.55 23.71 9.96
CA ASP A 367 2.26 22.90 10.98
C ASP A 367 1.99 23.44 12.39
N LYS A 368 1.95 24.76 12.59
CA LYS A 368 1.52 25.36 13.87
C LYS A 368 0.05 25.02 14.17
N ALA A 369 -0.85 25.06 13.19
CA ALA A 369 -2.27 24.74 13.32
C ALA A 369 -2.51 23.30 13.80
N ARG A 370 -1.77 22.29 13.30
CA ARG A 370 -1.80 20.91 13.82
C ARG A 370 -1.75 20.87 15.35
N LYS A 371 -0.84 21.65 15.96
CA LYS A 371 -0.68 21.75 17.42
C LYS A 371 -1.81 22.55 18.10
N ARG A 372 -2.34 23.59 17.44
CA ARG A 372 -3.44 24.40 17.97
C ARG A 372 -4.75 23.59 18.03
N ILE A 373 -5.04 22.83 16.99
CA ILE A 373 -6.30 22.08 16.82
C ILE A 373 -6.32 20.75 17.59
N SER A 374 -5.21 19.99 17.65
CA SER A 374 -5.25 18.59 18.12
C SER A 374 -5.85 18.39 19.53
N ILE A 375 -5.62 19.32 20.46
CA ILE A 375 -6.20 19.27 21.81
C ILE A 375 -7.72 19.46 21.77
N GLN A 376 -8.23 20.36 20.92
CA GLN A 376 -9.66 20.57 20.73
C GLN A 376 -10.30 19.37 20.02
N ALA A 377 -9.63 18.81 19.02
CA ALA A 377 -10.05 17.60 18.32
C ALA A 377 -10.27 16.40 19.28
N HIS A 378 -9.35 16.16 20.23
CA HIS A 378 -9.50 15.11 21.24
C HIS A 378 -10.58 15.40 22.30
N ASN A 379 -10.88 16.67 22.58
CA ASN A 379 -12.00 17.04 23.45
C ASN A 379 -13.35 16.83 22.75
N ILE A 380 -13.47 17.25 21.49
CA ILE A 380 -14.67 17.06 20.66
C ILE A 380 -14.92 15.55 20.47
N LEU A 381 -13.90 14.76 20.09
CA LEU A 381 -14.06 13.32 19.95
C LEU A 381 -14.45 12.66 21.28
N MET A 382 -13.91 13.10 22.42
CA MET A 382 -14.33 12.58 23.73
C MET A 382 -15.83 12.84 24.00
N GLU A 383 -16.34 14.04 23.70
CA GLU A 383 -17.77 14.34 23.81
C GLU A 383 -18.64 13.47 22.90
N GLU A 384 -18.23 13.26 21.64
CA GLU A 384 -18.97 12.41 20.69
C GLU A 384 -18.91 10.93 21.07
N VAL A 385 -17.78 10.45 21.63
CA VAL A 385 -17.66 9.10 22.19
C VAL A 385 -18.61 8.92 23.38
N VAL A 386 -18.71 9.90 24.28
CA VAL A 386 -19.71 9.88 25.37
C VAL A 386 -21.13 9.90 24.79
N ARG A 387 -21.38 10.67 23.72
CA ARG A 387 -22.71 10.75 23.09
C ARG A 387 -23.12 9.44 22.40
N ALA A 388 -22.18 8.72 21.79
CA ALA A 388 -22.43 7.44 21.10
C ALA A 388 -22.49 6.23 22.04
N THR A 389 -21.88 6.30 23.23
CA THR A 389 -21.74 5.15 24.16
C THR A 389 -22.43 5.32 25.51
N GLY A 390 -22.71 6.55 25.95
CA GLY A 390 -23.14 6.88 27.32
C GLY A 390 -22.04 6.75 28.39
N GLU A 391 -20.88 6.18 28.01
CA GLU A 391 -19.83 5.71 28.90
C GLU A 391 -18.67 6.70 29.03
N ARG A 392 -17.81 6.46 30.04
CA ARG A 392 -16.59 7.25 30.29
C ARG A 392 -15.38 6.34 30.39
N LEU A 393 -14.29 6.74 29.74
CA LEU A 393 -12.96 6.17 29.97
C LEU A 393 -12.21 7.00 31.02
N THR A 394 -11.37 6.31 31.80
CA THR A 394 -10.43 6.91 32.75
C THR A 394 -9.00 6.66 32.28
N ARG A 395 -8.05 7.42 32.83
CA ARG A 395 -6.62 7.19 32.64
C ARG A 395 -6.16 5.86 33.24
N LYS A 396 -6.95 5.26 34.15
CA LYS A 396 -6.72 3.88 34.63
C LYS A 396 -7.07 2.86 33.54
N ASP A 397 -8.18 3.05 32.83
CA ASP A 397 -8.64 2.15 31.76
C ASP A 397 -7.65 2.17 30.59
N LEU A 398 -7.29 3.37 30.12
CA LEU A 398 -6.29 3.58 29.06
C LEU A 398 -4.92 2.98 29.40
N LYS A 399 -4.57 2.88 30.70
CA LYS A 399 -3.37 2.18 31.18
C LYS A 399 -3.55 0.66 31.27
N LYS A 400 -4.71 0.17 31.71
CA LYS A 400 -5.02 -1.28 31.80
C LYS A 400 -4.89 -1.94 30.43
N ALA A 401 -5.37 -1.25 29.40
CA ALA A 401 -5.41 -1.75 28.03
C ALA A 401 -4.08 -1.60 27.24
N ASP A 402 -3.03 -1.02 27.85
CA ASP A 402 -1.87 -0.44 27.14
C ASP A 402 -2.26 0.28 25.83
N VAL A 403 -2.96 1.41 25.98
CA VAL A 403 -3.38 2.25 24.86
C VAL A 403 -2.23 2.64 23.92
N LYS A 404 -0.96 2.62 24.39
CA LYS A 404 0.20 2.88 23.53
C LYS A 404 0.48 1.71 22.61
N HIS A 405 0.49 0.48 23.12
CA HIS A 405 0.61 -0.70 22.25
C HIS A 405 -0.59 -0.83 21.31
N LEU A 406 -1.82 -0.58 21.79
CA LEU A 406 -3.01 -0.60 20.93
C LEU A 406 -2.95 0.44 19.80
N ALA A 407 -2.53 1.67 20.10
CA ALA A 407 -2.37 2.71 19.09
C ALA A 407 -1.20 2.44 18.12
N GLU A 408 -0.09 1.85 18.60
CA GLU A 408 0.99 1.41 17.70
C GLU A 408 0.57 0.25 16.81
N ALA A 409 -0.25 -0.68 17.29
CA ALA A 409 -0.69 -1.85 16.53
C ALA A 409 -1.87 -1.57 15.57
N THR A 410 -2.66 -0.53 15.78
CA THR A 410 -3.93 -0.29 15.06
C THR A 410 -3.80 0.74 13.94
N THR A 411 -4.37 0.46 12.77
CA THR A 411 -4.46 1.42 11.65
C THR A 411 -5.63 2.40 11.81
N ALA A 412 -5.52 3.61 11.26
CA ALA A 412 -6.59 4.61 11.23
C ALA A 412 -7.81 4.15 10.41
N THR A 413 -7.57 3.38 9.35
CA THR A 413 -8.55 2.59 8.63
C THR A 413 -7.90 1.31 8.13
N ASN A 414 -8.69 0.24 8.03
CA ASN A 414 -8.32 -1.01 7.37
C ASN A 414 -8.84 -1.08 5.91
N ASN A 415 -9.54 -0.06 5.44
CA ASN A 415 -9.86 0.11 4.03
C ASN A 415 -8.59 0.22 3.18
N ASP A 416 -8.68 -0.26 1.94
CA ASP A 416 -7.91 0.21 0.80
C ASP A 416 -8.11 1.72 0.63
N LEU A 417 -7.09 2.43 0.12
CA LEU A 417 -7.13 3.87 -0.16
C LEU A 417 -6.94 4.11 -1.65
N LEU A 418 -7.58 5.16 -2.18
CA LEU A 418 -7.24 5.74 -3.48
C LEU A 418 -7.06 7.25 -3.33
N HIS A 419 -5.97 7.80 -3.85
CA HIS A 419 -5.70 9.23 -3.84
C HIS A 419 -5.54 9.74 -5.26
N VAL A 420 -6.39 10.68 -5.65
CA VAL A 420 -6.42 11.30 -6.98
C VAL A 420 -5.61 12.60 -6.91
N ASP A 421 -4.37 12.62 -7.36
CA ASP A 421 -3.54 13.83 -7.35
C ASP A 421 -3.53 14.49 -8.73
N GLY A 422 -4.44 15.44 -8.97
CA GLY A 422 -4.53 16.10 -10.28
C GLY A 422 -3.41 17.11 -10.54
N ALA A 423 -2.74 17.63 -9.50
CA ALA A 423 -1.52 18.42 -9.67
C ALA A 423 -0.34 17.57 -10.17
N LEU A 424 -0.35 16.26 -9.90
CA LEU A 424 0.61 15.27 -10.41
C LEU A 424 0.03 14.42 -11.55
N GLN A 425 -1.21 14.69 -11.97
CA GLN A 425 -2.01 13.88 -12.90
C GLN A 425 -1.92 12.36 -12.66
N GLN A 426 -2.01 11.95 -11.39
CA GLN A 426 -1.75 10.58 -10.99
C GLN A 426 -2.74 10.09 -9.92
N ALA A 427 -3.31 8.91 -10.12
CA ALA A 427 -4.00 8.20 -9.04
C ALA A 427 -3.06 7.20 -8.36
N THR A 428 -3.00 7.24 -7.03
CA THR A 428 -2.24 6.29 -6.19
C THR A 428 -3.20 5.45 -5.35
N TRP A 429 -3.20 4.14 -5.55
CA TRP A 429 -3.91 3.17 -4.72
C TRP A 429 -2.96 2.54 -3.68
N ILE A 430 -3.43 2.37 -2.45
CA ILE A 430 -2.68 1.78 -1.33
C ILE A 430 -3.54 0.73 -0.64
N SER A 431 -3.04 -0.50 -0.48
CA SER A 431 -3.85 -1.55 0.12
C SER A 431 -4.08 -1.39 1.63
N GLY A 432 -5.25 -1.82 2.07
CA GLY A 432 -5.68 -1.89 3.46
C GLY A 432 -4.85 -2.86 4.30
N SER A 433 -4.95 -2.67 5.62
CA SER A 433 -4.33 -3.50 6.66
C SER A 433 -4.96 -3.14 8.01
N ASP A 434 -5.18 -4.12 8.89
CA ASP A 434 -5.55 -3.87 10.29
C ASP A 434 -4.37 -3.42 11.17
N ASN A 435 -3.15 -3.79 10.75
CA ASN A 435 -1.90 -3.61 11.48
C ASN A 435 -1.02 -2.51 10.85
N THR A 436 -0.27 -1.76 11.67
CA THR A 436 0.68 -0.71 11.22
C THR A 436 2.12 -1.22 11.15
N ALA A 437 3.03 -0.49 10.51
CA ALA A 437 4.47 -0.79 10.53
C ALA A 437 5.16 -0.72 11.92
N HIS A 438 4.47 -0.34 13.00
CA HIS A 438 4.98 -0.51 14.37
C HIS A 438 4.70 -1.89 14.96
N GLU A 439 3.76 -2.64 14.36
CA GLU A 439 3.43 -4.02 14.68
C GLU A 439 4.42 -4.97 13.99
N ARG A 440 5.32 -5.55 14.79
CA ARG A 440 6.48 -6.34 14.34
C ARG A 440 6.71 -7.53 15.28
N GLY A 441 5.64 -8.25 15.62
CA GLY A 441 5.74 -9.52 16.31
C GLY A 441 6.31 -10.65 15.45
N ILE A 442 6.36 -11.85 16.03
CA ILE A 442 6.76 -13.09 15.34
C ILE A 442 5.73 -13.43 14.26
N SER A 443 6.17 -13.60 13.01
CA SER A 443 5.39 -13.97 11.82
C SER A 443 4.24 -13.02 11.42
N THR A 444 3.94 -12.01 12.23
CA THR A 444 3.08 -10.87 11.89
C THR A 444 3.80 -9.89 10.98
N LEU A 445 3.13 -9.38 9.93
CA LEU A 445 3.66 -8.35 9.07
C LEU A 445 2.57 -7.38 8.59
N ALA A 446 2.82 -6.08 8.70
CA ALA A 446 1.99 -5.00 8.18
C ALA A 446 2.46 -4.55 6.78
N ASP A 447 2.26 -5.39 5.77
CA ASP A 447 2.56 -5.04 4.39
C ASP A 447 1.40 -4.28 3.71
N ARG A 448 1.75 -3.36 2.81
CA ARG A 448 0.81 -2.64 1.94
C ARG A 448 1.33 -2.64 0.52
N GLN A 449 0.51 -3.01 -0.45
CA GLN A 449 0.82 -2.76 -1.86
C GLN A 449 0.57 -1.29 -2.17
N ILE A 450 1.39 -0.72 -3.05
CA ILE A 450 1.20 0.59 -3.66
C ILE A 450 1.09 0.37 -5.16
N ALA A 451 0.16 1.07 -5.81
CA ALA A 451 0.02 1.08 -7.26
C ALA A 451 -0.35 2.48 -7.75
N THR A 452 0.09 2.83 -8.96
CA THR A 452 -0.08 4.15 -9.59
C THR A 452 -0.61 4.00 -11.01
N ILE A 453 -1.36 4.99 -11.49
CA ILE A 453 -1.75 5.18 -12.90
C ILE A 453 -1.70 6.69 -13.23
N SER A 454 -1.46 7.06 -14.49
CA SER A 454 -1.78 8.42 -14.96
C SER A 454 -3.30 8.65 -14.97
N LEU A 455 -3.74 9.90 -14.91
CA LEU A 455 -5.15 10.30 -15.04
C LEU A 455 -5.52 10.74 -16.47
N ASP A 456 -4.51 10.88 -17.31
CA ASP A 456 -4.49 11.65 -18.57
C ASP A 456 -3.66 10.97 -19.67
N SER A 457 -3.12 9.78 -19.40
CA SER A 457 -2.33 9.01 -20.36
C SER A 457 -2.44 7.51 -20.13
N ASP A 458 -2.06 6.75 -21.16
CA ASP A 458 -2.08 5.29 -21.13
C ASP A 458 -1.00 4.64 -20.23
N TYR A 459 -0.25 5.42 -19.44
CA TYR A 459 0.81 4.90 -18.59
C TYR A 459 0.33 4.26 -17.28
N VAL A 460 0.76 3.01 -17.06
CA VAL A 460 0.68 2.29 -15.77
C VAL A 460 2.00 1.57 -15.51
N PRO A 461 2.66 1.80 -14.35
CA PRO A 461 3.81 1.01 -13.93
C PRO A 461 3.51 -0.49 -13.82
N SER A 462 4.20 -1.28 -14.64
CA SER A 462 4.07 -2.74 -14.71
C SER A 462 4.75 -3.47 -13.54
N ARG A 463 5.35 -2.74 -12.60
CA ARG A 463 5.96 -3.27 -11.38
C ARG A 463 4.93 -3.62 -10.30
N LEU A 464 5.33 -4.50 -9.39
CA LEU A 464 4.66 -4.70 -8.11
C LEU A 464 5.45 -4.01 -6.99
N GLN A 465 4.91 -2.94 -6.43
CA GLN A 465 5.54 -2.18 -5.34
C GLN A 465 4.85 -2.52 -4.00
N ILE A 466 5.62 -3.05 -3.06
CA ILE A 466 5.15 -3.45 -1.73
C ILE A 466 5.95 -2.68 -0.69
N ARG A 467 5.27 -2.00 0.22
CA ARG A 467 5.86 -1.36 1.38
C ARG A 467 5.63 -2.24 2.61
N THR A 468 6.65 -2.36 3.45
CA THR A 468 6.65 -3.13 4.69
C THR A 468 7.27 -2.32 5.84
N PRO A 469 7.06 -2.69 7.11
CA PRO A 469 8.03 -2.38 8.16
C PRO A 469 9.39 -3.03 7.86
N SER A 470 10.43 -2.63 8.60
CA SER A 470 11.61 -3.49 8.74
C SER A 470 11.19 -4.85 9.30
N LEU A 471 11.63 -5.94 8.67
CA LEU A 471 11.16 -7.29 8.99
C LEU A 471 11.60 -7.78 10.39
N ASP A 472 12.60 -7.13 11.01
CA ASP A 472 13.12 -7.47 12.33
C ASP A 472 12.03 -7.40 13.42
N VAL A 473 12.02 -8.42 14.28
CA VAL A 473 11.09 -8.50 15.41
C VAL A 473 11.44 -7.44 16.47
N LYS A 474 10.42 -6.85 17.09
CA LYS A 474 10.55 -5.82 18.14
C LYS A 474 10.74 -6.40 19.55
N GLU A 475 10.35 -7.66 19.73
CA GLU A 475 10.42 -8.44 20.97
C GLU A 475 11.84 -8.99 21.27
N ASP A 476 12.15 -9.24 22.54
CA ASP A 476 13.42 -9.87 22.96
C ASP A 476 13.40 -11.39 22.76
N ILE A 477 13.46 -11.81 21.49
CA ILE A 477 13.67 -13.21 21.07
C ILE A 477 15.15 -13.50 20.79
N SER A 478 15.53 -14.78 20.69
CA SER A 478 16.92 -15.13 20.36
C SER A 478 17.24 -14.76 18.90
N LYS A 479 18.48 -14.34 18.64
CA LYS A 479 18.97 -13.97 17.29
C LYS A 479 18.69 -15.06 16.25
N LYS A 480 18.92 -16.31 16.64
CA LYS A 480 18.64 -17.53 15.88
C LYS A 480 17.17 -17.63 15.44
N ASP A 481 16.24 -17.39 16.37
CA ASP A 481 14.81 -17.49 16.10
C ASP A 481 14.33 -16.27 15.29
N ALA A 482 14.90 -15.09 15.51
CA ALA A 482 14.68 -13.90 14.69
C ALA A 482 15.10 -14.10 13.23
N ILE A 483 16.27 -14.70 12.99
CA ILE A 483 16.75 -15.03 11.63
C ILE A 483 15.80 -16.01 10.92
N ASN A 484 15.26 -17.00 11.64
CA ASN A 484 14.22 -17.88 11.12
C ASN A 484 12.90 -17.14 10.84
N ASP A 485 12.51 -16.19 11.69
CA ASP A 485 11.29 -15.40 11.50
C ASP A 485 11.34 -14.51 10.25
N ILE A 486 12.48 -13.88 9.95
CA ILE A 486 12.71 -13.21 8.65
C ILE A 486 12.46 -14.18 7.49
N SER A 487 12.98 -15.41 7.62
CA SER A 487 12.84 -16.44 6.58
C SER A 487 11.37 -16.82 6.35
N VAL A 488 10.57 -16.90 7.41
CA VAL A 488 9.11 -17.14 7.34
C VAL A 488 8.37 -15.94 6.74
N LYS A 489 8.69 -14.71 7.18
CA LYS A 489 8.09 -13.46 6.67
C LYS A 489 8.34 -13.26 5.16
N LEU A 490 9.55 -13.54 4.69
CA LEU A 490 9.88 -13.49 3.25
C LEU A 490 9.09 -14.53 2.44
N THR A 491 8.83 -15.72 2.99
CA THR A 491 7.96 -16.71 2.35
C THR A 491 6.49 -16.28 2.36
N ALA A 492 5.99 -15.72 3.46
CA ALA A 492 4.62 -15.20 3.54
C ALA A 492 4.38 -14.09 2.49
N LEU A 493 5.31 -13.13 2.38
CA LEU A 493 5.31 -12.12 1.32
C LEU A 493 5.32 -12.74 -0.08
N ALA A 494 6.29 -13.63 -0.37
CA ALA A 494 6.47 -14.18 -1.70
C ALA A 494 5.28 -15.02 -2.18
N THR A 495 4.55 -15.66 -1.26
CA THR A 495 3.32 -16.40 -1.54
C THR A 495 2.11 -15.46 -1.67
N LYS A 496 1.89 -14.55 -0.70
CA LYS A 496 0.76 -13.58 -0.70
C LYS A 496 0.68 -12.78 -2.00
N TYR A 497 1.85 -12.43 -2.55
CA TYR A 497 2.03 -11.60 -3.75
C TYR A 497 2.38 -12.39 -5.02
N ASP A 498 2.27 -13.73 -4.99
CA ASP A 498 2.52 -14.63 -6.13
C ASP A 498 3.82 -14.32 -6.93
N LEU A 499 4.91 -13.99 -6.22
CA LEU A 499 6.12 -13.41 -6.84
C LEU A 499 6.76 -14.36 -7.88
N LYS A 500 6.54 -15.68 -7.74
CA LYS A 500 6.94 -16.71 -8.71
C LYS A 500 6.38 -16.46 -10.11
N ASN A 501 5.21 -15.82 -10.23
CA ASN A 501 4.53 -15.52 -11.48
C ASN A 501 4.74 -14.06 -11.89
N VAL A 502 4.78 -13.13 -10.94
CA VAL A 502 5.07 -11.70 -11.20
C VAL A 502 6.47 -11.50 -11.80
N ILE A 503 7.48 -12.28 -11.36
CA ILE A 503 8.88 -12.05 -11.74
C ILE A 503 9.28 -12.88 -12.97
N ARG A 504 9.89 -12.26 -13.97
CA ARG A 504 10.44 -12.92 -15.17
C ARG A 504 11.71 -13.71 -14.87
N GLY A 505 11.91 -14.78 -15.64
CA GLY A 505 13.06 -15.69 -15.49
C GLY A 505 14.23 -15.27 -16.37
N LYS A 506 15.13 -14.46 -15.84
CA LYS A 506 16.36 -14.06 -16.55
C LYS A 506 17.22 -15.29 -16.87
N GLU A 507 17.51 -15.50 -18.16
CA GLU A 507 18.12 -16.74 -18.64
C GLU A 507 19.48 -17.03 -17.96
N GLY A 508 19.59 -18.24 -17.37
CA GLY A 508 20.75 -18.71 -16.59
C GLY A 508 20.87 -18.14 -15.17
N LEU A 509 19.92 -17.33 -14.70
CA LEU A 509 19.79 -16.90 -13.30
C LEU A 509 18.56 -17.55 -12.64
N ALA A 510 18.55 -17.63 -11.31
CA ALA A 510 17.31 -17.90 -10.57
C ALA A 510 16.46 -16.62 -10.51
N LYS A 511 15.11 -16.75 -10.53
CA LYS A 511 14.21 -15.62 -10.27
C LYS A 511 14.54 -15.00 -8.91
N ALA A 512 14.55 -13.67 -8.81
CA ALA A 512 14.78 -12.95 -7.56
C ALA A 512 13.96 -11.65 -7.46
N PHE A 513 13.64 -11.23 -6.24
CA PHE A 513 13.12 -9.90 -5.90
C PHE A 513 14.11 -9.14 -5.02
N THR A 514 13.96 -7.81 -4.99
CA THR A 514 14.77 -6.94 -4.12
C THR A 514 14.01 -6.61 -2.84
N TYR A 515 14.66 -6.78 -1.68
CA TYR A 515 14.22 -6.17 -0.42
C TYR A 515 15.04 -4.90 -0.18
N ASN A 516 14.42 -3.75 -0.46
CA ASN A 516 14.99 -2.42 -0.32
C ASN A 516 14.93 -1.97 1.15
N LEU A 517 16.00 -2.25 1.89
CA LEU A 517 16.12 -1.97 3.32
C LEU A 517 16.75 -0.59 3.56
N HIS A 518 15.93 0.39 3.89
CA HIS A 518 16.36 1.79 4.07
C HIS A 518 17.00 2.07 5.46
N THR A 519 17.55 1.04 6.11
CA THR A 519 18.04 1.05 7.50
C THR A 519 19.55 1.33 7.57
N ALA A 520 19.97 2.06 8.60
CA ALA A 520 21.37 2.42 8.79
C ALA A 520 22.19 1.24 9.34
N ILE A 521 23.41 1.07 8.85
CA ILE A 521 24.40 0.11 9.37
C ILE A 521 25.43 0.82 10.25
N ASN A 522 25.83 0.18 11.34
CA ASN A 522 26.81 0.67 12.33
C ASN A 522 26.49 2.08 12.89
N ASP A 523 25.20 2.41 13.01
CA ASP A 523 24.66 3.60 13.71
C ASP A 523 24.95 3.49 15.22
N THR A 524 26.20 3.75 15.61
CA THR A 524 26.72 3.52 16.97
C THR A 524 25.92 4.29 18.03
N LEU A 525 25.55 5.54 17.73
CA LEU A 525 24.68 6.37 18.59
C LEU A 525 23.23 5.88 18.60
N GLY A 526 22.83 4.99 17.69
CA GLY A 526 21.50 4.40 17.59
C GLY A 526 21.37 3.05 18.26
N ASP A 527 22.35 2.19 18.07
CA ASP A 527 22.40 0.88 18.71
C ASP A 527 22.55 1.03 20.23
N THR A 528 23.40 1.97 20.68
CA THR A 528 23.54 2.32 22.11
C THR A 528 22.25 2.91 22.71
N ASN A 529 21.44 3.63 21.92
CA ASN A 529 20.15 4.19 22.35
C ASN A 529 18.96 3.24 22.08
N GLY A 530 19.21 1.92 21.96
CA GLY A 530 18.18 0.88 21.88
C GLY A 530 17.46 0.77 20.53
N ASN A 531 17.79 1.61 19.53
CA ASN A 531 17.18 1.51 18.20
C ASN A 531 17.68 0.27 17.42
N LYS A 532 18.83 -0.31 17.82
CA LYS A 532 19.37 -1.60 17.29
C LYS A 532 19.19 -1.71 15.76
N GLN A 533 19.62 -0.71 14.99
CA GLN A 533 19.47 -0.70 13.52
C GLN A 533 20.44 -1.70 12.87
N SER A 534 21.69 -1.74 13.36
CA SER A 534 22.72 -2.65 12.85
C SER A 534 22.39 -4.12 13.11
N GLU A 535 21.84 -4.43 14.28
CA GLU A 535 21.42 -5.81 14.61
C GLU A 535 20.19 -6.23 13.80
N GLY A 536 19.25 -5.31 13.53
CA GLY A 536 18.16 -5.55 12.59
C GLY A 536 18.67 -5.88 11.19
N ALA A 537 19.65 -5.13 10.67
CA ALA A 537 20.28 -5.42 9.38
C ALA A 537 21.02 -6.77 9.37
N ARG A 538 21.77 -7.11 10.43
CA ARG A 538 22.44 -8.43 10.59
C ARG A 538 21.44 -9.60 10.53
N ILE A 539 20.32 -9.46 11.26
CA ILE A 539 19.24 -10.45 11.30
C ILE A 539 18.56 -10.57 9.93
N ILE A 540 18.25 -9.46 9.26
CA ILE A 540 17.57 -9.46 7.96
C ILE A 540 18.44 -10.07 6.85
N LEU A 541 19.72 -9.68 6.75
CA LEU A 541 20.66 -10.27 5.79
C LEU A 541 20.75 -11.80 6.00
N SER A 542 21.08 -12.22 7.22
CA SER A 542 21.15 -13.65 7.59
C SER A 542 19.85 -14.42 7.29
N GLY A 543 18.70 -13.77 7.52
CA GLY A 543 17.37 -14.30 7.24
C GLY A 543 17.05 -14.46 5.75
N ALA A 544 17.51 -13.53 4.91
CA ALA A 544 17.41 -13.63 3.46
C ALA A 544 18.26 -14.78 2.91
N HIS A 545 19.48 -15.00 3.44
CA HIS A 545 20.27 -16.19 3.07
C HIS A 545 19.59 -17.50 3.51
N LEU A 546 19.00 -17.54 4.71
CA LEU A 546 18.24 -18.71 5.18
C LEU A 546 16.98 -18.98 4.32
N TYR A 547 16.25 -17.92 3.95
CA TYR A 547 15.14 -17.98 2.98
C TYR A 547 15.62 -18.56 1.64
N ASN A 548 16.69 -18.02 1.06
CA ASN A 548 17.23 -18.46 -0.22
C ASN A 548 17.72 -19.91 -0.19
N LYS A 549 18.36 -20.34 0.92
CA LYS A 549 18.75 -21.74 1.15
C LYS A 549 17.52 -22.65 1.23
N THR A 550 16.44 -22.21 1.89
CA THR A 550 15.16 -22.95 1.96
C THR A 550 14.54 -23.16 0.59
N GLN A 551 14.42 -22.10 -0.23
CA GLN A 551 13.88 -22.21 -1.60
C GLN A 551 14.72 -23.14 -2.49
N MET A 552 16.05 -23.04 -2.42
CA MET A 552 16.96 -23.87 -3.22
C MET A 552 16.98 -25.35 -2.81
N LEU A 553 16.77 -25.67 -1.52
CA LEU A 553 16.74 -27.05 -1.02
C LEU A 553 15.36 -27.72 -1.08
N LYS A 554 14.28 -26.99 -1.41
CA LYS A 554 12.89 -27.49 -1.44
C LYS A 554 12.42 -28.12 -0.12
N ILE A 555 12.88 -27.55 1.00
CA ILE A 555 12.55 -27.97 2.37
C ILE A 555 11.54 -27.01 3.02
N LYS A 556 10.89 -27.46 4.11
CA LYS A 556 10.11 -26.55 4.97
C LYS A 556 11.03 -25.76 5.91
N HIS A 557 10.64 -24.54 6.28
CA HIS A 557 11.30 -23.77 7.34
C HIS A 557 11.38 -24.59 8.63
N GLY A 558 12.54 -24.56 9.30
CA GLY A 558 12.80 -25.33 10.52
C GLY A 558 12.90 -26.85 10.36
N ALA A 559 12.83 -27.41 9.15
CA ALA A 559 13.08 -28.83 8.93
C ALA A 559 14.52 -29.22 9.30
N LYS A 560 14.70 -30.34 10.00
CA LYS A 560 16.04 -30.84 10.34
C LYS A 560 16.71 -31.48 9.12
N ARG A 561 18.04 -31.57 9.16
CA ARG A 561 18.85 -32.21 8.10
C ARG A 561 18.38 -33.65 7.85
N GLY A 562 17.68 -33.86 6.73
CA GLY A 562 17.09 -35.14 6.33
C GLY A 562 15.57 -35.25 6.45
N GLU A 563 14.86 -34.23 6.95
CA GLU A 563 13.40 -34.22 7.03
C GLU A 563 12.77 -33.48 5.83
N VAL A 564 11.93 -34.21 5.07
CA VAL A 564 10.99 -33.72 4.05
C VAL A 564 11.59 -32.81 2.97
N ILE A 565 12.16 -33.44 1.95
CA ILE A 565 12.10 -32.90 0.58
C ILE A 565 10.62 -32.92 0.17
N ILE A 566 10.07 -31.78 -0.26
CA ILE A 566 8.70 -31.75 -0.79
C ILE A 566 8.73 -32.32 -2.22
N PRO A 567 7.87 -33.31 -2.57
CA PRO A 567 7.83 -33.87 -3.93
C PRO A 567 7.65 -32.80 -4.99
N GLU A 568 8.39 -32.92 -6.08
CA GLU A 568 8.59 -31.85 -7.06
C GLU A 568 7.27 -31.34 -7.69
N ALA A 569 6.31 -32.24 -7.90
CA ALA A 569 4.94 -31.94 -8.36
C ALA A 569 4.08 -31.12 -7.37
N LYS A 570 4.60 -30.76 -6.19
CA LYS A 570 3.92 -29.95 -5.16
C LYS A 570 4.75 -28.77 -4.63
N TYR A 571 5.88 -28.44 -5.26
CA TYR A 571 6.72 -27.31 -4.83
C TYR A 571 7.39 -26.59 -6.00
N ALA A 572 6.73 -25.53 -6.48
CA ALA A 572 7.39 -24.47 -7.22
C ALA A 572 8.15 -23.59 -6.19
N PRO A 573 9.49 -23.47 -6.26
CA PRO A 573 10.25 -22.62 -5.34
C PRO A 573 9.91 -21.15 -5.58
N ASN A 574 9.76 -20.37 -4.51
CA ASN A 574 9.58 -18.93 -4.63
C ASN A 574 10.89 -18.25 -5.08
N PRO A 575 10.83 -17.07 -5.72
CA PRO A 575 12.02 -16.30 -6.12
C PRO A 575 12.93 -15.98 -4.93
N LEU A 576 14.23 -15.85 -5.18
CA LEU A 576 15.21 -15.49 -4.16
C LEU A 576 15.01 -14.03 -3.68
N CYS A 577 15.38 -13.75 -2.44
CA CYS A 577 15.43 -12.39 -1.89
C CYS A 577 16.88 -11.87 -1.95
N LEU A 578 17.08 -10.73 -2.59
CA LEU A 578 18.35 -9.98 -2.57
C LEU A 578 18.13 -8.69 -1.76
N VAL A 579 18.97 -8.44 -0.75
CA VAL A 579 18.78 -7.33 0.18
C VAL A 579 19.62 -6.13 -0.22
N GLN A 580 18.96 -5.05 -0.63
CA GLN A 580 19.57 -3.77 -0.93
C GLN A 580 19.50 -2.86 0.31
N ASN A 581 20.54 -2.91 1.14
CA ASN A 581 20.62 -2.15 2.37
C ASN A 581 21.37 -0.83 2.15
N ILE A 582 20.64 0.25 1.82
CA ILE A 582 21.21 1.60 1.63
C ILE A 582 20.53 2.58 2.58
N SER A 583 21.32 3.31 3.37
CA SER A 583 20.83 4.20 4.44
C SER A 583 20.36 5.56 3.91
N VAL A 584 19.05 5.71 3.67
CA VAL A 584 18.50 6.92 3.02
C VAL A 584 18.40 8.16 3.93
N ASN A 585 18.75 8.04 5.22
CA ASN A 585 18.76 9.18 6.16
C ASN A 585 20.17 9.75 6.39
N GLY A 586 21.19 9.27 5.67
CA GLY A 586 22.58 9.71 5.77
C GLY A 586 23.19 9.54 7.17
N ASN A 587 22.82 8.48 7.88
CA ASN A 587 23.41 8.07 9.16
C ASN A 587 23.98 6.65 9.05
N GLY A 588 24.96 6.33 9.91
CA GLY A 588 25.67 5.06 9.89
C GLY A 588 26.83 5.03 8.89
N ASP A 589 27.46 3.87 8.74
CA ASP A 589 28.46 3.63 7.70
C ASP A 589 27.86 3.85 6.31
N GLU A 590 28.67 4.44 5.43
CA GLU A 590 28.49 4.36 3.99
C GLU A 590 28.72 2.92 3.50
N LEU A 591 28.21 2.55 2.31
CA LEU A 591 28.57 1.25 1.73
C LEU A 591 30.02 1.25 1.23
N GLY A 592 30.54 0.08 0.84
CA GLY A 592 31.92 -0.11 0.42
C GLY A 592 32.58 -1.32 1.09
N TYR A 593 33.51 -1.96 0.39
CA TYR A 593 34.16 -3.18 0.85
C TYR A 593 35.22 -2.91 1.93
N GLY A 594 35.16 -3.66 3.04
CA GLY A 594 36.10 -3.55 4.16
C GLY A 594 35.50 -2.91 5.41
N GLY A 595 36.37 -2.51 6.34
CA GLY A 595 35.97 -2.00 7.66
C GLY A 595 35.43 -3.09 8.58
N ASN A 596 34.18 -3.50 8.39
CA ASN A 596 33.51 -4.52 9.19
C ASN A 596 32.64 -5.46 8.33
N SER A 597 32.27 -6.61 8.90
CA SER A 597 31.53 -7.67 8.20
C SER A 597 30.14 -7.23 7.73
N LEU A 598 29.43 -6.42 8.51
CA LEU A 598 28.10 -5.93 8.15
C LEU A 598 28.15 -4.94 6.97
N ARG A 599 29.13 -4.02 6.97
CA ARG A 599 29.36 -3.11 5.83
C ARG A 599 29.70 -3.88 4.56
N THR A 600 30.58 -4.87 4.67
CA THR A 600 31.00 -5.71 3.54
C THR A 600 29.84 -6.55 3.00
N GLU A 601 29.00 -7.14 3.88
CA GLU A 601 27.82 -7.91 3.47
C GLU A 601 26.73 -7.05 2.84
N ALA A 602 26.38 -5.93 3.48
CA ALA A 602 25.40 -4.98 2.97
C ALA A 602 25.80 -4.43 1.60
N THR A 603 27.10 -4.23 1.36
CA THR A 603 27.64 -3.83 0.05
C THR A 603 27.47 -4.95 -0.98
N LEU A 604 27.95 -6.16 -0.68
CA LEU A 604 27.86 -7.31 -1.60
C LEU A 604 26.41 -7.61 -1.99
N MET A 605 25.49 -7.65 -1.03
CA MET A 605 24.08 -7.96 -1.28
C MET A 605 23.34 -6.83 -2.03
N THR A 606 23.73 -5.57 -1.80
CA THR A 606 23.24 -4.42 -2.57
C THR A 606 23.73 -4.46 -4.01
N GLU A 607 25.03 -4.70 -4.23
CA GLU A 607 25.58 -4.84 -5.58
C GLU A 607 25.03 -6.05 -6.32
N MET A 608 24.72 -7.16 -5.62
CA MET A 608 24.03 -8.31 -6.22
C MET A 608 22.57 -8.00 -6.57
N ALA A 609 21.84 -7.24 -5.74
CA ALA A 609 20.47 -6.81 -6.07
C ALA A 609 20.45 -5.96 -7.34
N MET A 610 21.29 -4.91 -7.39
CA MET A 610 21.45 -4.10 -8.60
C MET A 610 21.92 -4.94 -9.80
N LEU A 611 22.91 -5.82 -9.64
CA LEU A 611 23.38 -6.68 -10.73
C LEU A 611 22.29 -7.62 -11.26
N TYR A 612 21.37 -8.12 -10.42
CA TYR A 612 20.21 -8.88 -10.89
C TYR A 612 19.27 -8.01 -11.73
N ASN A 613 18.90 -6.83 -11.23
CA ASN A 613 17.98 -5.92 -11.90
C ASN A 613 18.57 -5.39 -13.23
N LEU A 614 19.85 -5.01 -13.23
CA LEU A 614 20.60 -4.44 -14.36
C LEU A 614 21.13 -5.48 -15.37
N SER A 615 21.13 -6.77 -15.03
CA SER A 615 21.40 -7.81 -16.03
C SER A 615 20.25 -7.88 -17.03
N GLY A 616 20.52 -7.57 -18.30
CA GLY A 616 19.57 -7.80 -19.39
C GLY A 616 19.26 -9.29 -19.61
N GLU A 617 18.36 -9.57 -20.54
CA GLU A 617 18.03 -10.93 -20.98
C GLU A 617 18.65 -11.16 -22.38
N PRO A 618 19.50 -12.19 -22.58
CA PRO A 618 20.04 -13.11 -21.57
C PRO A 618 21.12 -12.45 -20.67
N ALA A 619 21.27 -12.96 -19.45
CA ALA A 619 22.25 -12.41 -18.51
C ALA A 619 23.69 -12.64 -18.99
N THR A 620 24.56 -11.62 -18.84
CA THR A 620 25.96 -11.71 -19.30
C THR A 620 26.78 -12.69 -18.46
N GLY A 621 27.82 -13.29 -19.06
CA GLY A 621 28.58 -14.41 -18.48
C GLY A 621 29.05 -14.18 -17.04
N ARG A 622 29.75 -13.07 -16.78
CA ARG A 622 30.24 -12.72 -15.44
C ARG A 622 29.14 -12.55 -14.39
N ALA A 623 27.95 -12.08 -14.79
CA ALA A 623 26.81 -12.02 -13.86
C ALA A 623 26.34 -13.43 -13.47
N LYS A 624 26.27 -14.36 -14.44
CA LYS A 624 25.96 -15.78 -14.17
C LYS A 624 26.98 -16.41 -13.21
N GLU A 625 28.27 -16.09 -13.32
CA GLU A 625 29.32 -16.55 -12.39
C GLU A 625 29.06 -16.10 -10.93
N VAL A 626 28.71 -14.83 -10.71
CA VAL A 626 28.39 -14.28 -9.37
C VAL A 626 27.24 -15.06 -8.70
N PHE A 627 26.16 -15.31 -9.44
CA PHE A 627 25.02 -16.07 -8.90
C PHE A 627 25.29 -17.57 -8.77
N GLN A 628 26.20 -18.14 -9.55
CA GLN A 628 26.69 -19.51 -9.34
C GLN A 628 27.51 -19.65 -8.04
N LEU A 629 28.38 -18.68 -7.73
CA LEU A 629 29.11 -18.62 -6.46
C LEU A 629 28.15 -18.49 -5.27
N TYR A 630 27.13 -17.64 -5.38
CA TYR A 630 26.09 -17.52 -4.36
C TYR A 630 25.30 -18.82 -4.17
N ARG A 631 24.89 -19.48 -5.26
CA ARG A 631 24.25 -20.79 -5.22
C ARG A 631 25.14 -21.84 -4.54
N LYS A 632 26.45 -21.83 -4.80
CA LYS A 632 27.42 -22.72 -4.15
C LYS A 632 27.48 -22.48 -2.63
N PHE A 633 27.55 -21.22 -2.19
CA PHE A 633 27.49 -20.85 -0.77
C PHE A 633 26.20 -21.33 -0.08
N LEU A 634 25.03 -21.09 -0.69
CA LEU A 634 23.74 -21.53 -0.14
C LEU A 634 23.67 -23.07 -0.04
N MET A 635 24.22 -23.78 -1.03
CA MET A 635 24.16 -25.25 -1.12
C MET A 635 25.25 -25.98 -0.31
N ASP A 636 26.29 -25.30 0.20
CA ASP A 636 27.33 -25.95 1.02
C ASP A 636 26.70 -26.61 2.28
N PRO A 637 26.96 -27.91 2.55
CA PRO A 637 26.54 -28.59 3.77
C PRO A 637 27.07 -28.00 5.09
N LYS A 638 28.09 -27.11 5.03
CA LYS A 638 28.61 -26.33 6.17
C LYS A 638 27.74 -25.10 6.47
N THR A 639 27.18 -24.47 5.45
CA THR A 639 26.31 -23.29 5.58
C THR A 639 25.06 -23.69 6.39
N PRO A 640 24.88 -23.19 7.63
CA PRO A 640 23.90 -23.73 8.56
C PRO A 640 22.46 -23.50 8.10
N SER A 641 21.63 -24.53 8.16
CA SER A 641 20.17 -24.42 7.93
C SER A 641 19.40 -23.78 9.09
N TYR A 642 20.10 -23.36 10.16
CA TYR A 642 19.54 -22.66 11.31
C TYR A 642 20.70 -21.99 12.08
N PRO A 643 21.19 -20.82 11.61
CA PRO A 643 22.36 -20.15 12.20
C PRO A 643 22.06 -19.61 13.61
N ASN A 644 23.05 -19.64 14.50
CA ASN A 644 23.00 -18.93 15.78
C ASN A 644 23.60 -17.50 15.69
N ASP A 645 24.48 -17.29 14.71
CA ASP A 645 25.30 -16.09 14.49
C ASP A 645 25.01 -15.47 13.10
N ASP A 646 25.76 -14.43 12.71
CA ASP A 646 25.63 -13.79 11.39
C ASP A 646 25.92 -14.77 10.23
N LEU A 647 24.94 -15.01 9.35
CA LEU A 647 25.07 -15.88 8.18
C LEU A 647 25.37 -15.05 6.93
N PHE A 648 26.64 -14.66 6.76
CA PHE A 648 27.08 -13.70 5.74
C PHE A 648 27.80 -14.36 4.56
N PHE A 649 27.42 -14.00 3.32
CA PHE A 649 28.04 -14.51 2.10
C PHE A 649 29.46 -13.97 1.90
N SER A 650 29.70 -12.69 2.17
CA SER A 650 31.01 -12.01 2.00
C SER A 650 32.15 -12.62 2.83
N ASN A 651 31.83 -13.34 3.91
CA ASN A 651 32.81 -14.05 4.73
C ASN A 651 33.32 -15.35 4.07
N SER A 652 32.58 -15.93 3.12
CA SER A 652 32.95 -17.15 2.38
C SER A 652 33.99 -16.88 1.28
N GLU A 653 34.69 -17.91 0.81
CA GLU A 653 35.59 -17.77 -0.34
C GLU A 653 34.82 -17.47 -1.63
N GLU A 654 33.62 -18.03 -1.76
CA GLU A 654 32.66 -17.74 -2.83
C GLU A 654 32.26 -16.26 -2.85
N GLY A 655 32.01 -15.66 -1.69
CA GLY A 655 31.71 -14.24 -1.56
C GLY A 655 32.90 -13.35 -1.90
N LYS A 656 34.10 -13.70 -1.40
CA LYS A 656 35.36 -13.00 -1.75
C LYS A 656 35.68 -13.09 -3.25
N GLN A 657 35.29 -14.18 -3.92
CA GLN A 657 35.39 -14.30 -5.37
C GLN A 657 34.31 -13.49 -6.09
N ALA A 658 33.07 -13.51 -5.61
CA ALA A 658 31.96 -12.72 -6.16
C ALA A 658 32.27 -11.21 -6.15
N ILE A 659 32.80 -10.67 -5.05
CA ILE A 659 33.25 -9.27 -4.93
C ILE A 659 34.24 -8.91 -6.05
N LYS A 660 35.23 -9.78 -6.33
CA LYS A 660 36.22 -9.55 -7.40
C LYS A 660 35.58 -9.54 -8.78
N ILE A 661 34.63 -10.45 -9.05
CA ILE A 661 33.93 -10.51 -10.34
C ILE A 661 33.01 -9.29 -10.51
N ILE A 662 32.34 -8.83 -9.46
CA ILE A 662 31.52 -7.60 -9.50
C ILE A 662 32.38 -6.38 -9.80
N GLY A 663 33.58 -6.26 -9.20
CA GLY A 663 34.57 -5.25 -9.58
C GLY A 663 34.89 -5.27 -11.07
N GLN A 664 35.22 -6.46 -11.62
CA GLN A 664 35.49 -6.65 -13.05
C GLN A 664 34.28 -6.44 -13.98
N ILE A 665 33.04 -6.47 -13.45
CA ILE A 665 31.82 -6.09 -14.18
C ILE A 665 31.71 -4.56 -14.22
N LYS A 666 31.92 -3.89 -13.09
CA LYS A 666 31.88 -2.42 -12.96
C LYS A 666 32.98 -1.74 -13.79
N GLU A 667 34.20 -2.28 -13.77
CA GLU A 667 35.30 -1.88 -14.67
C GLU A 667 34.90 -1.94 -16.15
N ALA A 668 34.21 -3.00 -16.57
CA ALA A 668 33.70 -3.12 -17.94
C ALA A 668 32.54 -2.15 -18.23
N TRP A 669 31.70 -1.82 -17.24
CA TRP A 669 30.58 -0.88 -17.38
C TRP A 669 31.00 0.59 -17.42
N MET A 670 32.09 0.98 -16.77
CA MET A 670 32.68 2.31 -16.96
C MET A 670 33.05 2.56 -18.43
N ASN A 671 33.54 1.52 -19.12
CA ASN A 671 34.01 1.56 -20.50
C ASN A 671 32.95 1.16 -21.55
N ASP A 672 31.70 0.91 -21.16
CA ASP A 672 30.64 0.49 -22.09
C ASP A 672 30.13 1.69 -22.90
N ALA A 673 30.20 1.63 -24.23
CA ALA A 673 29.77 2.70 -25.14
C ALA A 673 28.32 2.56 -25.61
N LYS A 674 27.54 1.61 -25.09
CA LYS A 674 26.15 1.40 -25.51
C LYS A 674 25.25 2.58 -25.09
N TYR A 675 24.54 3.11 -26.08
CA TYR A 675 23.53 4.16 -25.91
C TYR A 675 22.34 3.69 -25.06
N PRO A 676 21.67 4.62 -24.34
CA PRO A 676 20.39 4.33 -23.71
C PRO A 676 19.36 3.91 -24.76
N LYS A 677 18.51 2.95 -24.39
CA LYS A 677 17.37 2.51 -25.21
C LYS A 677 16.19 3.48 -25.09
N GLU A 678 15.16 3.23 -25.90
CA GLU A 678 13.99 4.10 -26.04
C GLU A 678 13.15 4.25 -24.76
N SER A 679 12.89 3.16 -24.03
CA SER A 679 11.93 3.19 -22.90
C SER A 679 12.48 3.87 -21.62
N PRO A 680 11.69 4.66 -20.88
CA PRO A 680 12.13 5.32 -19.64
C PRO A 680 12.74 4.37 -18.59
N VAL A 681 12.21 3.14 -18.48
CA VAL A 681 12.75 2.12 -17.57
C VAL A 681 14.15 1.67 -17.99
N GLU A 682 14.42 1.51 -19.29
CA GLU A 682 15.75 1.09 -19.77
C GLU A 682 16.76 2.25 -19.76
N GLN A 683 16.30 3.49 -19.90
CA GLN A 683 17.11 4.69 -19.62
C GLN A 683 17.52 4.71 -18.14
N ALA A 684 16.57 4.55 -17.22
CA ALA A 684 16.83 4.48 -15.77
C ALA A 684 17.74 3.30 -15.37
N GLN A 685 17.58 2.12 -15.99
CA GLN A 685 18.52 1.01 -15.83
C GLN A 685 19.94 1.39 -16.27
N THR A 686 20.08 2.06 -17.43
CA THR A 686 21.39 2.45 -17.96
C THR A 686 22.05 3.52 -17.08
N ALA A 687 21.29 4.48 -16.56
CA ALA A 687 21.75 5.46 -15.58
C ALA A 687 22.20 4.80 -14.26
N LEU A 688 21.37 3.95 -13.65
CA LEU A 688 21.71 3.25 -12.41
C LEU A 688 22.94 2.35 -12.57
N LYS A 689 23.12 1.73 -13.74
CA LYS A 689 24.33 0.98 -14.12
C LYS A 689 25.58 1.87 -14.15
N ARG A 690 25.51 3.10 -14.66
CA ARG A 690 26.62 4.07 -14.63
C ARG A 690 26.94 4.51 -13.20
N MET A 691 25.91 4.80 -12.40
CA MET A 691 26.05 5.16 -10.99
C MET A 691 26.71 4.04 -10.18
N MET A 692 26.28 2.79 -10.36
CA MET A 692 26.88 1.61 -9.72
C MET A 692 28.33 1.39 -10.19
N ALA A 693 28.62 1.57 -11.48
CA ALA A 693 29.98 1.42 -12.01
C ALA A 693 30.98 2.42 -11.40
N ASN A 694 30.50 3.59 -10.98
CA ASN A 694 31.28 4.68 -10.38
C ASN A 694 31.15 4.77 -8.84
N ASP A 695 30.69 3.71 -8.17
CA ASP A 695 30.56 3.65 -6.71
C ASP A 695 29.69 4.74 -6.06
N LEU A 696 28.73 5.32 -6.81
CA LEU A 696 27.87 6.36 -6.27
C LEU A 696 26.91 5.82 -5.18
N HIS A 697 26.53 4.54 -5.26
CA HIS A 697 25.77 3.83 -4.22
C HIS A 697 26.55 3.62 -2.91
N HIS A 698 27.86 3.86 -2.89
CA HIS A 698 28.61 3.90 -1.63
C HIS A 698 28.34 5.19 -0.84
N GLN A 699 28.03 6.31 -1.49
CA GLN A 699 27.96 7.63 -0.85
C GLN A 699 26.54 7.96 -0.37
N HIS A 700 26.40 8.45 0.88
CA HIS A 700 25.10 8.79 1.47
C HIS A 700 24.31 9.83 0.67
N LYS A 701 24.97 10.71 -0.09
CA LYS A 701 24.31 11.76 -0.88
C LYS A 701 23.46 11.20 -2.04
N TYR A 702 23.90 10.12 -2.70
CA TYR A 702 23.15 9.49 -3.77
C TYR A 702 22.14 8.43 -3.29
N ALA A 703 22.12 8.09 -1.99
CA ALA A 703 21.36 6.97 -1.45
C ALA A 703 19.85 6.98 -1.80
N LYS A 704 19.24 8.17 -1.90
CA LYS A 704 17.82 8.31 -2.29
C LYS A 704 17.61 8.10 -3.78
N LEU A 705 18.44 8.73 -4.62
CA LEU A 705 18.36 8.58 -6.07
C LEU A 705 18.57 7.10 -6.47
N ILE A 706 19.57 6.43 -5.90
CA ILE A 706 19.81 4.99 -6.11
C ILE A 706 18.58 4.15 -5.71
N GLN A 707 18.02 4.35 -4.51
CA GLN A 707 16.86 3.60 -4.04
C GLN A 707 15.60 3.88 -4.89
N SER A 708 15.34 5.12 -5.27
CA SER A 708 14.19 5.49 -6.12
C SER A 708 14.34 4.94 -7.54
N LEU A 709 15.52 5.04 -8.17
CA LEU A 709 15.78 4.42 -9.47
C LEU A 709 15.64 2.90 -9.40
N SER A 710 16.14 2.26 -8.35
CA SER A 710 16.03 0.80 -8.18
C SER A 710 14.58 0.35 -8.10
N ILE A 711 13.76 0.96 -7.22
CA ILE A 711 12.33 0.63 -7.10
C ILE A 711 11.58 0.90 -8.43
N PHE A 712 11.96 1.94 -9.17
CA PHE A 712 11.37 2.24 -10.48
C PHE A 712 11.67 1.16 -11.54
N ILE A 713 12.88 0.59 -11.56
CA ILE A 713 13.28 -0.44 -12.55
C ILE A 713 12.96 -1.89 -12.16
N GLU A 714 12.61 -2.14 -10.90
CA GLU A 714 12.36 -3.48 -10.36
C GLU A 714 10.99 -4.04 -10.80
N GLU A 715 10.95 -5.31 -11.23
CA GLU A 715 9.65 -5.95 -11.55
C GLU A 715 8.76 -6.19 -10.32
N ALA A 716 9.40 -6.45 -9.17
CA ALA A 716 8.77 -6.64 -7.88
C ALA A 716 9.70 -6.11 -6.79
N SER A 717 9.25 -5.06 -6.12
CA SER A 717 10.02 -4.35 -5.11
C SER A 717 9.36 -4.45 -3.74
N ILE A 718 10.14 -4.81 -2.72
CA ILE A 718 9.68 -4.80 -1.32
C ILE A 718 10.53 -3.82 -0.52
N ALA A 719 9.99 -2.64 -0.22
CA ALA A 719 10.67 -1.60 0.55
C ALA A 719 10.37 -1.72 2.06
N GLY A 720 11.35 -1.44 2.93
CA GLY A 720 11.16 -1.49 4.38
C GLY A 720 12.16 -0.68 5.19
N CYS A 721 11.74 -0.24 6.39
CA CYS A 721 12.55 0.59 7.28
C CYS A 721 12.13 0.45 8.75
N LYS A 722 13.09 0.59 9.69
CA LYS A 722 12.82 0.50 11.13
C LYS A 722 12.12 1.74 11.72
N SER A 723 12.27 2.89 11.05
CA SER A 723 11.35 4.04 11.17
C SER A 723 10.48 4.05 9.90
N GLY A 724 9.46 3.20 9.89
CA GLY A 724 8.83 2.63 8.68
C GLY A 724 8.02 3.57 7.78
N ASN A 725 7.92 4.86 8.11
CA ASN A 725 7.07 5.81 7.40
C ASN A 725 7.92 6.91 6.77
N GLU A 726 8.73 7.61 7.57
CA GLU A 726 9.60 8.72 7.15
C GLU A 726 10.42 8.40 5.90
N ARG A 727 11.12 7.26 5.93
CA ARG A 727 12.04 6.87 4.85
C ARG A 727 11.31 6.22 3.67
N ALA A 728 10.15 5.59 3.90
CA ALA A 728 9.35 5.00 2.83
C ALA A 728 8.64 6.10 2.00
N GLN A 729 8.06 7.11 2.65
CA GLN A 729 7.44 8.26 1.99
C GLN A 729 8.46 9.02 1.11
N ALA A 730 9.66 9.29 1.65
CA ALA A 730 10.71 10.03 0.93
C ALA A 730 11.18 9.33 -0.36
N ILE A 731 11.21 8.00 -0.38
CA ILE A 731 11.59 7.22 -1.58
C ILE A 731 10.39 7.00 -2.50
N ASN A 732 9.24 6.58 -1.97
CA ASN A 732 8.04 6.30 -2.77
C ASN A 732 7.51 7.56 -3.48
N GLY A 733 7.61 8.75 -2.88
CA GLY A 733 7.22 10.01 -3.54
C GLY A 733 8.14 10.39 -4.71
N ARG A 734 9.44 10.10 -4.60
CA ARG A 734 10.38 10.26 -5.73
C ARG A 734 10.17 9.20 -6.83
N VAL A 735 9.73 7.99 -6.47
CA VAL A 735 9.28 6.96 -7.42
C VAL A 735 7.99 7.40 -8.14
N ALA A 736 7.02 7.98 -7.43
CA ALA A 736 5.80 8.53 -8.02
C ALA A 736 6.07 9.65 -9.02
N ILE A 737 7.12 10.46 -8.80
CA ILE A 737 7.61 11.44 -9.78
C ILE A 737 8.20 10.73 -11.01
N PHE A 738 9.04 9.70 -10.86
CA PHE A 738 9.53 8.94 -12.02
C PHE A 738 8.40 8.29 -12.82
N ASP A 739 7.31 7.84 -12.18
CA ASP A 739 6.11 7.36 -12.87
C ASP A 739 5.44 8.47 -13.70
N HIS A 740 5.22 9.65 -13.10
CA HIS A 740 4.63 10.81 -13.78
C HIS A 740 5.52 11.32 -14.92
N GLU A 741 6.83 11.42 -14.72
CA GLU A 741 7.79 11.85 -15.76
C GLU A 741 7.90 10.84 -16.90
N ALA A 742 7.66 9.54 -16.65
CA ALA A 742 7.62 8.50 -17.68
C ALA A 742 6.32 8.47 -18.48
N ALA A 743 5.23 9.02 -17.92
CA ALA A 743 3.95 9.23 -18.59
C ALA A 743 3.95 10.47 -19.50
N HIS A 744 4.76 11.50 -19.19
CA HIS A 744 4.69 12.82 -19.81
C HIS A 744 5.99 13.24 -20.53
N PRO A 745 6.31 12.68 -21.71
CA PRO A 745 7.38 13.18 -22.56
C PRO A 745 6.96 14.51 -23.25
N PRO A 746 7.87 15.47 -23.46
CA PRO A 746 9.27 15.48 -23.06
C PRO A 746 9.46 15.78 -21.57
N SER A 747 10.41 15.08 -20.94
CA SER A 747 10.70 15.18 -19.50
C SER A 747 12.16 15.59 -19.27
N GLU A 748 12.37 16.71 -18.59
CA GLU A 748 13.70 17.19 -18.19
C GLU A 748 14.39 16.23 -17.21
N ILE A 749 13.62 15.52 -16.39
CA ILE A 749 14.13 14.46 -15.50
C ILE A 749 14.64 13.27 -16.32
N PHE A 750 13.92 12.85 -17.38
CA PHE A 750 14.42 11.78 -18.25
C PHE A 750 15.54 12.23 -19.19
N ASP A 751 15.60 13.50 -19.60
CA ASP A 751 16.78 14.05 -20.29
C ASP A 751 18.03 14.02 -19.38
N LEU A 752 17.91 14.30 -18.08
CA LEU A 752 19.00 14.14 -17.11
C LEU A 752 19.37 12.66 -16.87
N VAL A 753 18.38 11.75 -16.80
CA VAL A 753 18.63 10.29 -16.75
C VAL A 753 19.36 9.81 -18.01
N LYS A 754 19.01 10.34 -19.19
CA LYS A 754 19.62 10.03 -20.49
C LYS A 754 21.04 10.57 -20.61
N GLN A 755 21.33 11.76 -20.07
CA GLN A 755 22.69 12.30 -19.94
C GLN A 755 23.52 11.43 -18.99
N LEU A 756 22.99 11.11 -17.80
CA LEU A 756 23.64 10.23 -16.81
C LEU A 756 23.87 8.80 -17.34
N ALA A 757 23.03 8.30 -18.24
CA ALA A 757 23.22 7.03 -18.94
C ALA A 757 24.33 7.08 -20.01
N SER A 758 24.57 8.24 -20.62
CA SER A 758 25.41 8.38 -21.81
C SER A 758 26.81 8.97 -21.56
N SER A 759 27.00 9.90 -20.62
CA SER A 759 28.36 10.32 -20.24
C SER A 759 29.05 9.24 -19.37
N PRO A 760 30.26 8.79 -19.73
CA PRO A 760 31.09 7.93 -18.89
C PRO A 760 32.04 8.71 -17.96
N LEU A 761 32.19 10.03 -18.14
CA LEU A 761 33.15 10.86 -17.40
C LEU A 761 32.50 11.64 -16.25
N ASP A 762 31.32 12.22 -16.51
CA ASP A 762 30.71 13.25 -15.65
C ASP A 762 29.52 12.67 -14.86
N VAL A 763 29.61 11.38 -14.51
CA VAL A 763 28.52 10.58 -13.89
C VAL A 763 28.12 11.16 -12.53
N SER A 764 29.07 11.71 -11.77
CA SER A 764 28.78 12.37 -10.49
C SER A 764 28.02 13.69 -10.63
N GLU A 765 28.28 14.45 -11.69
CA GLU A 765 27.69 15.77 -11.92
C GLU A 765 26.25 15.64 -12.41
N HIS A 766 26.00 14.83 -13.45
CA HIS A 766 24.64 14.55 -13.93
C HIS A 766 23.76 13.91 -12.85
N ALA A 767 24.35 13.10 -11.95
CA ALA A 767 23.63 12.55 -10.80
C ALA A 767 23.32 13.59 -9.71
N GLU A 768 24.11 14.65 -9.57
CA GLU A 768 23.80 15.78 -8.67
C GLU A 768 22.73 16.69 -9.28
N GLN A 769 22.84 17.04 -10.57
CA GLN A 769 21.78 17.76 -11.31
C GLN A 769 20.44 17.02 -11.25
N LEU A 770 20.45 15.69 -11.41
CA LEU A 770 19.25 14.84 -11.29
C LEU A 770 18.71 14.81 -9.85
N ILE A 771 19.55 14.85 -8.81
CA ILE A 771 19.09 15.01 -7.42
C ILE A 771 18.43 16.37 -7.24
N GLU A 772 19.06 17.46 -7.68
CA GLU A 772 18.51 18.82 -7.53
C GLU A 772 17.14 18.95 -8.21
N LYS A 773 16.99 18.44 -9.44
CA LYS A 773 15.72 18.47 -10.16
C LYS A 773 14.65 17.59 -9.51
N LEU A 774 15.01 16.39 -9.08
CA LEU A 774 14.08 15.44 -8.45
C LEU A 774 13.64 15.90 -7.05
N ASP A 775 14.55 16.45 -6.24
CA ASP A 775 14.24 17.03 -4.93
C ASP A 775 13.41 18.32 -5.09
N SER A 776 13.73 19.16 -6.09
CA SER A 776 12.95 20.37 -6.39
C SER A 776 11.52 20.06 -6.84
N LYS A 777 11.29 19.00 -7.63
CA LYS A 777 9.92 18.56 -7.93
C LYS A 777 9.29 17.90 -6.71
N TYR A 778 10.02 17.09 -5.94
CA TYR A 778 9.48 16.44 -4.74
C TYR A 778 8.99 17.40 -3.65
N ASP A 779 9.63 18.57 -3.46
CA ASP A 779 9.15 19.62 -2.56
C ASP A 779 7.74 20.13 -2.92
N GLN A 780 7.33 20.02 -4.19
CA GLN A 780 6.01 20.41 -4.69
C GLN A 780 4.93 19.32 -4.50
N TYR A 781 5.33 18.07 -4.23
CA TYR A 781 4.44 16.89 -4.16
C TYR A 781 4.62 16.08 -2.86
N LEU A 782 5.07 16.72 -1.78
CA LEU A 782 5.34 16.08 -0.47
C LEU A 782 4.13 15.34 0.14
N GLN A 783 2.91 15.80 -0.18
CA GLN A 783 1.63 15.31 0.33
C GLN A 783 0.81 14.55 -0.73
N SER A 784 1.44 14.20 -1.86
CA SER A 784 0.90 13.25 -2.86
C SER A 784 0.61 11.88 -2.22
N GLY A 785 -0.10 11.00 -2.93
CA GLY A 785 -0.68 9.76 -2.38
C GLY A 785 0.27 8.87 -1.58
N ALA A 786 1.57 8.83 -1.92
CA ALA A 786 2.59 8.08 -1.16
C ALA A 786 2.74 8.52 0.32
N SER A 787 2.26 9.72 0.68
CA SER A 787 2.24 10.26 2.05
C SER A 787 1.21 9.58 2.96
N LEU A 788 0.05 9.19 2.42
CA LEU A 788 -1.08 8.60 3.15
C LEU A 788 -0.74 7.32 3.91
N VAL A 789 0.30 6.60 3.46
CA VAL A 789 0.87 5.46 4.17
C VAL A 789 1.21 5.83 5.61
N SER A 790 1.62 7.08 5.88
CA SER A 790 1.87 7.53 7.25
C SER A 790 0.61 7.91 8.00
N ASP A 791 -0.31 8.63 7.36
CA ASP A 791 -1.54 9.08 7.99
C ASP A 791 -2.35 7.87 8.50
N VAL A 792 -2.40 6.77 7.73
CA VAL A 792 -3.13 5.56 8.14
C VAL A 792 -2.36 4.66 9.11
N ASP A 793 -1.03 4.60 9.05
CA ASP A 793 -0.23 3.81 10.01
C ASP A 793 0.04 4.52 11.35
N GLN A 794 -0.15 5.84 11.43
CA GLN A 794 0.21 6.62 12.63
C GLN A 794 -0.81 7.66 13.06
N GLY A 795 -1.85 7.95 12.26
CA GLY A 795 -2.79 9.05 12.52
C GLY A 795 -2.16 10.44 12.34
N ALA A 796 -1.14 10.57 11.49
CA ALA A 796 -0.54 11.83 11.02
C ALA A 796 0.62 11.58 10.03
N SER A 797 1.02 12.64 9.32
CA SER A 797 2.15 12.59 8.37
C SER A 797 3.42 12.14 9.06
N ALA A 798 4.38 11.62 8.29
CA ALA A 798 5.66 11.19 8.84
C ALA A 798 6.40 12.35 9.52
N LYS A 799 7.34 12.06 10.45
CA LYS A 799 8.06 13.13 11.15
C LYS A 799 9.39 13.47 10.47
N VAL A 800 9.37 13.77 9.18
CA VAL A 800 10.58 14.13 8.42
C VAL A 800 10.96 15.59 8.68
N ASN A 801 12.25 15.89 8.73
CA ASN A 801 12.77 17.25 8.91
C ASN A 801 13.94 17.47 7.94
N VAL A 802 14.05 18.69 7.43
CA VAL A 802 15.22 19.19 6.69
C VAL A 802 16.44 19.21 7.62
N ARG A 803 17.62 18.79 7.12
CA ARG A 803 18.90 18.97 7.82
C ARG A 803 19.21 20.45 7.93
N LYS A 804 19.58 20.93 9.13
CA LYS A 804 20.00 22.33 9.27
C LYS A 804 21.32 22.53 8.58
N GLU A 805 21.36 23.43 7.62
CA GLU A 805 22.61 23.91 7.05
C GLU A 805 23.51 24.46 8.15
N VAL A 806 24.80 24.14 8.04
CA VAL A 806 25.85 24.75 8.84
C VAL A 806 26.52 25.76 7.92
N ASP A 807 26.26 27.05 8.13
CA ASP A 807 26.96 28.13 7.44
C ASP A 807 28.48 27.84 7.48
N PRO A 808 29.15 27.65 6.33
CA PRO A 808 30.55 27.25 6.29
C PRO A 808 31.49 28.31 6.89
N ASN A 809 31.02 29.55 7.05
CA ASN A 809 31.75 30.62 7.73
C ASN A 809 31.48 30.67 9.24
N MET A 810 30.48 29.93 9.75
CA MET A 810 30.09 29.87 11.17
C MET A 810 31.07 29.01 11.97
N THR A 811 32.25 29.56 12.16
CA THR A 811 33.31 29.03 13.02
C THR A 811 32.84 28.90 14.46
N TRP A 812 33.10 27.74 15.06
CA TRP A 812 32.60 27.35 16.40
C TRP A 812 32.95 28.33 17.52
N TYR A 813 34.06 29.05 17.40
CA TYR A 813 34.48 30.08 18.35
C TYR A 813 33.74 31.42 18.20
N LYS A 814 33.09 31.71 17.06
CA LYS A 814 32.32 32.95 16.84
C LYS A 814 30.87 32.86 17.33
N LYS A 815 30.24 31.68 17.19
CA LYS A 815 28.85 31.43 17.64
C LYS A 815 28.74 30.04 18.29
N PRO A 816 29.41 29.76 19.42
CA PRO A 816 29.49 28.42 20.02
C PRO A 816 28.12 27.80 20.27
N PHE A 817 27.16 28.52 20.87
CA PHE A 817 25.81 27.99 21.12
C PHE A 817 25.03 27.66 19.84
N ALA A 818 25.27 28.37 18.72
CA ALA A 818 24.63 28.07 17.45
C ALA A 818 25.30 26.89 16.72
N ALA A 819 26.63 26.80 16.76
CA ALA A 819 27.37 25.65 16.22
C ALA A 819 27.06 24.36 16.99
N ILE A 820 27.08 24.42 18.33
CA ILE A 820 26.69 23.32 19.23
C ILE A 820 25.20 22.97 19.04
N GLY A 821 24.33 23.98 18.93
CA GLY A 821 22.90 23.80 18.66
C GLY A 821 22.62 23.12 17.33
N ASN A 822 23.32 23.51 16.25
CA ASN A 822 23.19 22.88 14.94
C ASN A 822 23.76 21.45 14.97
N PHE A 823 24.92 21.23 15.58
CA PHE A 823 25.52 19.90 15.77
C PHE A 823 24.55 18.94 16.49
N PHE A 824 24.07 19.28 17.69
CA PHE A 824 23.10 18.47 18.40
C PHE A 824 21.75 18.35 17.67
N SER A 825 21.34 19.35 16.89
CA SER A 825 20.13 19.24 16.07
C SER A 825 20.29 18.29 14.88
N ASN A 826 21.48 18.18 14.27
CA ASN A 826 21.72 17.26 13.17
C ASN A 826 22.04 15.82 13.63
N LEU A 827 22.30 15.60 14.93
CA LEU A 827 22.25 14.27 15.55
C LEU A 827 20.83 13.72 15.72
N ASN A 828 19.78 14.53 15.51
CA ASN A 828 18.39 14.07 15.47
C ASN A 828 18.12 13.35 14.13
N ARG A 829 17.99 12.01 14.13
CA ARG A 829 17.82 11.22 12.88
C ARG A 829 16.48 11.37 12.16
N ASN A 830 15.62 12.26 12.64
CA ASN A 830 14.49 12.78 11.87
C ASN A 830 14.92 13.83 10.83
N ASN A 831 16.14 14.41 10.97
CA ASN A 831 16.77 15.32 10.01
C ASN A 831 17.36 14.48 8.84
N ALA A 832 16.50 14.05 7.92
CA ALA A 832 16.81 13.12 6.85
C ALA A 832 16.82 13.75 5.44
N GLU A 833 16.24 14.94 5.27
CA GLU A 833 16.10 15.58 3.96
C GLU A 833 17.12 16.68 3.70
N SER A 834 17.38 16.87 2.40
CA SER A 834 17.96 18.06 1.77
C SER A 834 17.14 19.31 2.10
N PRO A 835 17.55 20.52 1.67
CA PRO A 835 16.69 21.70 1.71
C PRO A 835 15.40 21.49 0.88
N LEU A 836 14.32 21.11 1.56
CA LEU A 836 12.96 20.99 1.02
C LEU A 836 12.10 22.08 1.71
N PRO A 837 12.02 23.30 1.15
CA PRO A 837 11.34 24.44 1.77
C PRO A 837 9.93 24.15 2.28
N HIS A 838 9.09 23.42 1.53
CA HIS A 838 7.70 23.14 1.89
C HIS A 838 7.56 22.08 2.99
N LEU A 839 8.63 21.34 3.34
CA LEU A 839 8.62 20.26 4.33
C LEU A 839 8.49 20.77 5.78
N LYS A 840 7.27 21.10 6.19
CA LYS A 840 6.94 21.47 7.58
C LYS A 840 6.17 20.33 8.27
N GLN A 841 6.89 19.44 8.98
CA GLN A 841 6.32 18.34 9.76
C GLN A 841 6.75 18.39 11.26
N GLY A 842 7.09 19.58 11.75
CA GLY A 842 7.64 19.80 13.08
C GLY A 842 6.65 19.54 14.23
N LYS A 843 5.33 19.64 13.99
CA LYS A 843 4.27 19.35 14.97
C LYS A 843 3.47 18.08 14.68
N ALA A 844 3.60 17.46 13.51
CA ALA A 844 2.91 16.18 13.18
C ALA A 844 3.15 15.09 14.26
N GLY A 845 4.35 15.08 14.87
CA GLY A 845 4.67 14.21 16.00
C GLY A 845 3.83 14.39 17.28
N ASN A 846 2.96 15.40 17.39
CA ASN A 846 1.96 15.49 18.47
C ASN A 846 0.70 14.66 18.16
N MET A 847 0.45 14.34 16.89
CA MET A 847 -0.71 13.58 16.41
C MET A 847 -0.37 12.09 16.18
N GLN A 848 0.90 11.74 15.99
CA GLN A 848 1.33 10.36 15.78
C GLN A 848 1.10 9.42 16.98
N ALA A 849 0.63 8.20 16.67
CA ALA A 849 0.34 7.08 17.59
C ALA A 849 1.41 6.84 18.65
N HIS A 850 2.65 6.57 18.20
CA HIS A 850 3.81 6.24 19.02
C HIS A 850 4.39 7.44 19.80
N LYS A 851 3.78 8.63 19.71
CA LYS A 851 4.25 9.88 20.30
C LYS A 851 3.19 10.61 21.13
N GLY A 852 2.32 11.41 20.50
CA GLY A 852 1.44 12.36 21.19
C GLY A 852 -0.03 11.92 21.30
N LEU A 853 -0.52 11.10 20.37
CA LEU A 853 -1.93 10.67 20.29
C LEU A 853 -2.47 10.17 21.64
N THR A 854 -1.80 9.19 22.24
CA THR A 854 -2.24 8.58 23.51
C THR A 854 -2.08 9.51 24.72
N LYS A 855 -1.25 10.55 24.62
CA LYS A 855 -1.15 11.60 25.64
C LYS A 855 -2.35 12.53 25.55
N GLU A 856 -2.74 12.98 24.36
CA GLU A 856 -3.90 13.88 24.22
C GLU A 856 -5.22 13.14 24.50
N MET A 857 -5.37 11.87 24.08
CA MET A 857 -6.47 10.99 24.53
C MET A 857 -6.54 10.96 26.07
N ALA A 858 -5.43 10.66 26.75
CA ALA A 858 -5.44 10.57 28.21
C ALA A 858 -5.65 11.93 28.91
N ASP A 859 -5.24 13.04 28.29
CA ASP A 859 -5.37 14.41 28.80
C ASP A 859 -6.74 15.07 28.47
N SER A 860 -7.60 14.49 27.61
CA SER A 860 -8.98 14.96 27.37
C SER A 860 -10.00 14.39 28.36
N TRP A 861 -9.84 13.12 28.78
CA TRP A 861 -10.69 12.45 29.78
C TRP A 861 -10.39 12.83 31.24
N GLU A 862 -9.15 13.26 31.54
CA GLU A 862 -8.66 13.59 32.89
C GLU A 862 -7.60 14.70 32.86
N PRO A 863 -7.57 15.60 33.89
CA PRO A 863 -6.57 16.65 33.99
C PRO A 863 -5.15 16.10 34.12
N LYS A 864 -4.16 16.90 33.70
CA LYS A 864 -2.74 16.53 33.79
C LYS A 864 -2.34 16.32 35.25
N SER A 865 -1.49 15.32 35.51
CA SER A 865 -0.88 15.10 36.83
C SER A 865 0.17 16.16 37.15
N PHE A 866 0.44 16.42 38.43
CA PHE A 866 1.36 17.50 38.87
C PHE A 866 2.72 17.50 38.13
N GLY A 867 3.41 16.35 38.03
CA GLY A 867 4.66 16.26 37.27
C GLY A 867 4.54 16.50 35.75
N LYS A 868 3.37 16.25 35.15
CA LYS A 868 3.05 16.62 33.76
C LYS A 868 2.72 18.12 33.62
N PHE A 869 2.17 18.75 34.67
CA PHE A 869 1.86 20.18 34.72
C PHE A 869 3.13 21.02 34.89
N LEU A 870 4.06 20.60 35.75
CA LEU A 870 5.39 21.22 35.87
C LEU A 870 6.23 21.01 34.59
N GLY A 871 6.36 19.76 34.14
CA GLY A 871 7.26 19.43 33.03
C GLY A 871 8.74 19.33 33.44
N LYS A 872 9.58 18.86 32.50
CA LYS A 872 10.94 18.36 32.83
C LYS A 872 11.92 19.43 33.35
N MET A 873 11.91 20.63 32.78
CA MET A 873 12.80 21.73 33.20
C MET A 873 12.46 22.24 34.60
N ASP A 874 11.17 22.48 34.86
CA ASP A 874 10.67 22.95 36.15
C ASP A 874 10.94 21.95 37.28
N ILE A 875 10.82 20.64 37.01
CA ILE A 875 11.22 19.60 37.98
C ILE A 875 12.72 19.70 38.28
N PHE A 876 13.57 19.88 37.28
CA PHE A 876 15.03 20.01 37.49
C PHE A 876 15.40 21.27 38.30
N LEU A 877 14.80 22.43 38.01
CA LEU A 877 15.01 23.64 38.81
C LEU A 877 14.49 23.47 40.25
N SER A 878 13.35 22.79 40.45
CA SER A 878 12.76 22.61 41.79
C SER A 878 13.62 21.80 42.77
N VAL A 879 14.55 20.98 42.26
CA VAL A 879 15.54 20.24 43.05
C VAL A 879 16.71 21.15 43.49
N VAL A 880 16.94 22.26 42.80
CA VAL A 880 18.07 23.18 43.02
C VAL A 880 17.64 24.44 43.81
N THR A 881 16.40 24.90 43.70
CA THR A 881 15.94 26.15 44.33
C THR A 881 14.65 26.00 45.17
N LEU A 882 14.84 25.94 46.50
CA LEU A 882 13.92 26.33 47.59
C LEU A 882 12.45 25.83 47.57
N SER A 883 12.07 25.18 48.67
CA SER A 883 10.74 24.58 48.93
C SER A 883 9.53 25.52 48.74
N GLY A 884 9.68 26.83 48.97
CA GLY A 884 8.59 27.80 48.79
C GLY A 884 8.05 27.88 47.36
N TRP A 885 8.89 27.63 46.35
CA TRP A 885 8.48 27.63 44.95
C TRP A 885 7.57 26.43 44.60
N LEU A 886 7.86 25.26 45.19
CA LEU A 886 7.03 24.07 45.07
C LEU A 886 5.66 24.23 45.73
N ILE A 887 5.57 24.97 46.85
CA ILE A 887 4.29 25.28 47.50
C ILE A 887 3.41 26.12 46.56
N LYS A 888 3.94 27.22 46.01
CA LYS A 888 3.18 28.06 45.07
C LYS A 888 2.75 27.28 43.83
N ARG A 889 3.65 26.53 43.19
CA ARG A 889 3.29 25.71 42.02
C ARG A 889 2.28 24.61 42.34
N HIS A 890 2.22 24.13 43.58
CA HIS A 890 1.20 23.19 44.04
C HIS A 890 -0.17 23.86 44.25
N GLU A 891 -0.22 25.14 44.59
CA GLU A 891 -1.44 25.96 44.60
C GLU A 891 -1.90 26.28 43.16
N ASP A 892 -1.00 26.77 42.30
CA ASP A 892 -1.27 26.97 40.86
C ASP A 892 -1.82 25.66 40.21
N TYR A 893 -1.32 24.50 40.65
CA TYR A 893 -1.78 23.19 40.20
C TYR A 893 -3.16 22.78 40.76
N LYS A 894 -3.50 23.13 42.00
CA LYS A 894 -4.85 22.89 42.55
C LYS A 894 -5.89 23.63 41.72
N ASP A 895 -5.63 24.89 41.41
CA ASP A 895 -6.56 25.74 40.66
C ASP A 895 -6.68 25.28 39.20
N TYR A 896 -5.55 24.99 38.55
CA TYR A 896 -5.53 24.32 37.24
C TYR A 896 -6.34 23.02 37.26
N LYS A 897 -6.11 22.14 38.25
CA LYS A 897 -6.80 20.85 38.34
C LYS A 897 -8.29 21.04 38.59
N ALA A 898 -8.70 21.97 39.46
CA ALA A 898 -10.09 22.25 39.75
C ALA A 898 -10.83 22.71 38.48
N LYS A 899 -10.32 23.75 37.81
CA LYS A 899 -10.88 24.27 36.56
C LYS A 899 -10.92 23.20 35.46
N ALA A 900 -9.82 22.49 35.22
CA ALA A 900 -9.79 21.43 34.21
C ALA A 900 -10.72 20.25 34.55
N THR A 901 -10.94 19.94 35.83
CA THR A 901 -11.91 18.91 36.24
C THR A 901 -13.35 19.36 35.98
N GLN A 902 -13.67 20.64 36.26
CA GLN A 902 -14.97 21.23 35.92
C GLN A 902 -15.22 21.19 34.41
N GLU A 903 -14.31 21.73 33.60
CA GLU A 903 -14.43 21.75 32.13
C GLU A 903 -14.63 20.34 31.54
N ILE A 904 -13.93 19.33 32.06
CA ILE A 904 -14.07 17.93 31.64
C ILE A 904 -15.43 17.36 32.08
N GLN A 905 -15.92 17.73 33.25
CA GLN A 905 -17.21 17.26 33.76
C GLN A 905 -18.39 17.92 33.03
N GLU A 906 -18.26 19.18 32.64
CA GLU A 906 -19.20 19.87 31.74
C GLU A 906 -19.24 19.17 30.38
N ARG A 907 -18.08 18.89 29.75
CA ARG A 907 -18.03 18.12 28.50
C ARG A 907 -18.66 16.73 28.59
N TYR A 908 -18.36 15.96 29.66
CA TYR A 908 -19.00 14.67 29.90
C TYR A 908 -20.53 14.80 30.06
N THR A 909 -20.99 15.83 30.75
CA THR A 909 -22.42 16.09 30.96
C THR A 909 -23.10 16.44 29.63
N ASN A 910 -22.50 17.32 28.82
CA ASN A 910 -23.00 17.72 27.50
C ASN A 910 -23.05 16.55 26.50
N GLY A 911 -22.04 15.66 26.52
CA GLY A 911 -22.07 14.41 25.76
C GLY A 911 -23.23 13.52 26.19
N LYS A 912 -23.40 13.35 27.51
CA LYS A 912 -24.45 12.50 28.09
C LYS A 912 -25.87 13.05 27.93
N THR A 913 -26.08 14.36 27.91
CA THR A 913 -27.39 14.95 27.61
C THR A 913 -27.81 14.77 26.16
N GLY A 914 -26.87 14.48 25.25
CA GLY A 914 -27.15 14.10 23.87
C GLY A 914 -27.14 12.58 23.62
N PHE A 915 -26.95 11.74 24.64
CA PHE A 915 -27.01 10.28 24.50
C PHE A 915 -28.48 9.84 24.41
N ASP A 916 -28.88 9.36 23.24
CA ASP A 916 -30.22 8.83 23.01
C ASP A 916 -30.25 7.31 23.28
N ALA A 917 -30.89 6.92 24.38
CA ALA A 917 -31.06 5.51 24.74
C ALA A 917 -32.04 4.74 23.82
N SER A 918 -32.76 5.42 22.92
CA SER A 918 -33.58 4.77 21.89
C SER A 918 -32.73 4.31 20.68
N ALA A 919 -31.64 5.02 20.38
CA ALA A 919 -30.62 4.58 19.41
C ALA A 919 -29.89 3.29 19.85
N GLU A 920 -30.03 2.88 21.12
CA GLU A 920 -29.56 1.58 21.60
C GLU A 920 -30.40 0.39 21.10
N LYS A 921 -31.60 0.65 20.54
CA LYS A 921 -32.59 -0.35 20.08
C LYS A 921 -32.86 -0.35 18.58
N GLN A 922 -32.32 0.60 17.83
CA GLN A 922 -32.38 0.58 16.38
C GLN A 922 -31.15 -0.16 15.84
N GLU A 923 -31.34 -0.96 14.79
CA GLU A 923 -30.24 -1.49 14.01
C GLU A 923 -29.65 -0.30 13.21
N VAL A 924 -28.45 0.15 13.59
CA VAL A 924 -27.88 1.40 13.08
C VAL A 924 -27.29 1.15 11.69
N VAL A 925 -28.14 1.26 10.67
CA VAL A 925 -27.71 1.24 9.26
C VAL A 925 -26.66 2.35 9.07
N PRO A 926 -25.47 2.03 8.52
CA PRO A 926 -24.39 3.00 8.43
C PRO A 926 -24.77 4.19 7.51
N PRO A 927 -24.27 5.42 7.75
CA PRO A 927 -24.73 6.64 7.07
C PRO A 927 -24.43 6.77 5.55
N SER A 928 -24.18 5.66 4.84
CA SER A 928 -24.23 5.59 3.38
C SER A 928 -25.62 5.25 2.83
N VAL A 929 -26.60 4.92 3.70
CA VAL A 929 -27.99 4.61 3.30
C VAL A 929 -28.94 5.67 3.86
N ILE A 930 -29.14 6.74 3.08
CA ILE A 930 -30.37 7.56 3.13
C ILE A 930 -30.90 7.69 1.69
N ALA A 931 -31.13 6.52 1.09
CA ALA A 931 -31.89 6.30 -0.13
C ALA A 931 -32.41 4.86 -0.12
N ASP A 932 -33.66 4.70 -0.55
CA ASP A 932 -34.37 3.46 -0.90
C ASP A 932 -34.71 2.43 0.20
N GLU A 933 -35.71 1.61 -0.11
CA GLU A 933 -36.56 0.92 0.86
C GLU A 933 -36.22 -0.58 1.07
N VAL A 934 -36.88 -1.18 2.07
CA VAL A 934 -36.60 -2.53 2.58
C VAL A 934 -37.05 -3.64 1.63
N GLN A 935 -36.14 -4.57 1.34
CA GLN A 935 -36.50 -5.98 1.09
C GLN A 935 -35.66 -6.89 2.00
N GLU A 936 -36.31 -7.86 2.65
CA GLU A 936 -35.68 -8.83 3.54
C GLU A 936 -34.85 -9.85 2.75
N VAL A 937 -33.61 -10.12 3.18
CA VAL A 937 -32.78 -11.21 2.63
C VAL A 937 -32.27 -12.10 3.76
N VAL A 938 -32.48 -13.41 3.60
CA VAL A 938 -32.25 -14.43 4.64
C VAL A 938 -30.76 -14.70 4.86
N VAL A 939 -30.32 -14.64 6.12
CA VAL A 939 -28.90 -14.77 6.52
C VAL A 939 -28.49 -16.22 6.87
N GLU A 940 -29.44 -17.14 7.08
CA GLU A 940 -29.14 -18.46 7.70
C GLU A 940 -28.46 -19.52 6.79
N GLU A 941 -28.54 -19.44 5.46
CA GLU A 941 -28.09 -20.56 4.61
C GLU A 941 -26.58 -20.61 4.34
N GLN A 942 -25.90 -19.46 4.23
CA GLN A 942 -24.48 -19.44 3.79
C GLN A 942 -23.49 -20.04 4.79
N GLN A 943 -23.84 -20.16 6.08
CA GLN A 943 -22.97 -20.83 7.07
C GLN A 943 -23.14 -22.36 7.12
N LYS A 944 -24.19 -22.93 6.51
CA LYS A 944 -24.35 -24.40 6.38
C LYS A 944 -23.58 -24.95 5.17
N ALA A 945 -23.61 -24.25 4.04
CA ALA A 945 -23.06 -24.75 2.77
C ALA A 945 -21.55 -25.11 2.82
N ILE A 946 -20.77 -24.48 3.71
CA ILE A 946 -19.31 -24.63 3.78
C ILE A 946 -18.88 -25.90 4.57
N VAL A 947 -19.82 -26.63 5.21
CA VAL A 947 -19.49 -27.82 6.02
C VAL A 947 -19.66 -29.14 5.26
N ASP A 948 -20.65 -29.26 4.36
CA ASP A 948 -20.99 -30.54 3.71
C ASP A 948 -20.29 -30.78 2.36
N GLU A 949 -19.81 -29.76 1.66
CA GLU A 949 -19.20 -29.92 0.33
C GLU A 949 -17.72 -30.40 0.37
N HIS A 950 -17.46 -31.53 1.04
CA HIS A 950 -16.24 -32.34 0.81
C HIS A 950 -16.38 -33.84 1.15
N VAL A 951 -17.58 -34.43 1.02
CA VAL A 951 -17.79 -35.89 1.13
C VAL A 951 -18.34 -36.50 -0.17
N VAL A 952 -17.43 -37.12 -0.92
CA VAL A 952 -17.61 -38.17 -1.95
C VAL A 952 -19.03 -38.41 -2.49
N SER A 953 -19.28 -38.00 -3.73
CA SER A 953 -20.31 -38.59 -4.60
C SER A 953 -19.67 -39.61 -5.58
N GLY A 954 -20.48 -40.54 -6.11
CA GLY A 954 -20.09 -41.35 -7.27
C GLY A 954 -19.54 -42.76 -7.01
N ARG A 955 -20.40 -43.68 -6.54
CA ARG A 955 -20.52 -45.03 -7.12
C ARG A 955 -21.86 -45.67 -6.78
N GLU A 956 -22.45 -46.34 -7.76
CA GLU A 956 -23.78 -46.93 -7.67
C GLU A 956 -23.80 -48.25 -6.91
N LYS A 957 -25.00 -48.70 -6.54
CA LYS A 957 -25.22 -50.02 -5.95
C LYS A 957 -25.42 -51.05 -7.05
N GLU A 958 -24.50 -52.00 -7.16
CA GLU A 958 -24.81 -53.34 -7.67
C GLU A 958 -24.60 -54.36 -6.55
N GLU A 959 -25.50 -55.35 -6.48
CA GLU A 959 -25.46 -56.41 -5.47
C GLU A 959 -24.47 -57.51 -5.89
N ILE A 960 -23.60 -57.95 -4.98
CA ILE A 960 -22.73 -59.11 -5.19
C ILE A 960 -23.08 -60.21 -4.18
N PRO A 961 -23.46 -61.42 -4.63
CA PRO A 961 -23.86 -62.51 -3.74
C PRO A 961 -22.67 -63.21 -3.07
N ASN A 962 -22.97 -63.81 -1.94
CA ASN A 962 -22.06 -64.44 -0.99
C ASN A 962 -21.47 -65.78 -1.52
N TRP A 963 -20.15 -65.96 -1.51
CA TRP A 963 -19.52 -67.29 -1.57
C TRP A 963 -18.16 -67.37 -0.86
N ARG A 964 -17.69 -68.61 -0.62
CA ARG A 964 -16.58 -68.96 0.29
C ARG A 964 -15.38 -69.57 -0.45
N THR A 965 -14.26 -69.61 0.29
CA THR A 965 -13.19 -70.64 0.32
C THR A 965 -12.03 -70.66 -0.68
N LYS A 966 -10.84 -70.88 -0.08
CA LYS A 966 -9.67 -71.67 -0.52
C LYS A 966 -8.68 -71.12 -1.58
N ARG A 967 -7.52 -70.70 -1.04
CA ARG A 967 -6.17 -71.29 -1.20
C ARG A 967 -5.42 -71.30 -2.56
N GLU A 968 -4.10 -71.19 -2.38
CA GLU A 968 -2.97 -71.82 -3.09
C GLU A 968 -2.27 -71.11 -4.28
N SER A 969 -0.93 -70.96 -4.10
CA SER A 969 0.18 -70.86 -5.08
C SER A 969 0.09 -69.95 -6.32
N GLY A 970 1.07 -69.04 -6.46
CA GLY A 970 1.38 -68.35 -7.72
C GLY A 970 2.68 -67.53 -7.67
N THR A 971 3.68 -67.91 -8.47
CA THR A 971 4.98 -67.24 -8.60
C THR A 971 4.89 -65.82 -9.18
N PHE A 972 5.67 -64.88 -8.66
CA PHE A 972 5.92 -63.58 -9.29
C PHE A 972 6.85 -63.73 -10.52
N VAL A 973 6.48 -63.08 -11.63
CA VAL A 973 7.36 -62.82 -12.78
C VAL A 973 7.12 -61.37 -13.22
N ILE A 974 8.19 -60.65 -13.57
CA ILE A 974 8.15 -59.22 -13.93
C ILE A 974 8.16 -59.06 -15.46
N PRO A 975 7.18 -58.36 -16.07
CA PRO A 975 7.28 -57.88 -17.45
C PRO A 975 7.89 -56.45 -17.54
N PRO A 976 8.52 -56.08 -18.67
CA PRO A 976 9.25 -54.81 -18.86
C PRO A 976 8.34 -53.61 -19.24
N PRO A 977 8.86 -52.36 -19.23
CA PRO A 977 8.07 -51.16 -19.53
C PRO A 977 7.71 -50.99 -21.02
N VAL A 978 6.60 -50.30 -21.26
CA VAL A 978 6.05 -50.01 -22.60
C VAL A 978 6.78 -48.84 -23.27
N GLN A 979 7.01 -48.95 -24.58
CA GLN A 979 7.59 -47.90 -25.41
C GLN A 979 6.58 -46.80 -25.73
N GLY A 980 6.95 -45.53 -25.54
CA GLY A 980 6.29 -44.40 -26.19
C GLY A 980 6.92 -44.14 -27.55
N ASN A 981 6.14 -44.06 -28.62
CA ASN A 981 6.63 -43.88 -29.99
C ASN A 981 6.29 -42.49 -30.52
N THR A 982 7.23 -41.84 -31.18
CA THR A 982 7.04 -40.54 -31.86
C THR A 982 6.52 -40.75 -33.28
N ASN A 983 5.69 -39.83 -33.78
CA ASN A 983 5.94 -39.14 -35.05
C ASN A 983 4.89 -38.07 -35.36
N GLU A 984 5.39 -36.94 -35.86
CA GLU A 984 4.68 -35.91 -36.61
C GLU A 984 4.46 -36.39 -38.08
N LEU A 985 3.80 -35.71 -39.03
CA LEU A 985 3.22 -34.36 -39.14
C LEU A 985 2.19 -34.35 -40.32
N THR A 986 1.56 -33.20 -40.57
CA THR A 986 0.94 -32.76 -41.85
C THR A 986 -0.52 -33.15 -42.16
N LEU A 987 -1.42 -32.16 -42.04
CA LEU A 987 -2.29 -31.76 -43.16
C LEU A 987 -2.59 -30.25 -43.09
N ILE A 988 -3.11 -29.68 -44.17
CA ILE A 988 -3.03 -28.23 -44.48
C ILE A 988 -4.36 -27.49 -44.25
N ALA A 989 -4.26 -26.19 -43.96
CA ALA A 989 -5.35 -25.29 -43.63
C ALA A 989 -6.45 -25.12 -44.71
N LYS A 990 -7.67 -24.95 -44.20
CA LYS A 990 -8.87 -24.29 -44.76
C LYS A 990 -9.82 -24.14 -43.56
N LYS A 991 -10.61 -23.07 -43.39
CA LYS A 991 -11.09 -22.07 -44.35
C LYS A 991 -11.49 -20.78 -43.62
N GLU A 992 -10.74 -19.70 -43.80
CA GLU A 992 -11.23 -18.33 -43.60
C GLU A 992 -11.13 -17.57 -44.93
N LEU A 993 -12.23 -16.95 -45.34
CA LEU A 993 -12.39 -15.95 -46.40
C LEU A 993 -13.74 -15.29 -46.10
N GLN A 994 -13.75 -14.00 -45.75
CA GLN A 994 -14.01 -12.88 -46.67
C GLN A 994 -15.45 -12.82 -47.21
N ASP A 995 -16.17 -11.80 -46.74
CA ASP A 995 -16.73 -10.73 -47.58
C ASP A 995 -16.15 -9.40 -47.03
N GLY A 996 -15.82 -8.36 -47.79
CA GLY A 996 -15.86 -8.16 -49.25
C GLY A 996 -14.56 -7.63 -49.87
N ARG A 997 -14.67 -7.01 -51.05
CA ARG A 997 -13.59 -6.59 -52.00
C ARG A 997 -13.52 -5.05 -52.13
N PRO A 998 -12.52 -4.41 -52.81
CA PRO A 998 -11.57 -4.96 -53.80
C PRO A 998 -10.08 -4.55 -53.65
N LEU A 999 -9.25 -5.08 -54.57
CA LEU A 999 -7.89 -4.61 -54.85
C LEU A 999 -7.92 -3.47 -55.88
N ASP A 1000 -6.84 -2.68 -55.96
CA ASP A 1000 -6.11 -2.50 -57.23
C ASP A 1000 -4.65 -2.03 -56.98
N GLU A 1001 -3.87 -1.93 -58.07
CA GLU A 1001 -2.53 -1.31 -58.21
C GLU A 1001 -1.26 -2.04 -57.68
N LEU A 1002 -0.66 -2.73 -58.65
CA LEU A 1002 0.67 -3.36 -58.72
C LEU A 1002 1.90 -2.45 -58.49
N SER A 1003 2.97 -2.99 -57.88
CA SER A 1003 4.36 -3.06 -58.43
C SER A 1003 5.34 -3.62 -57.34
N THR A 1004 6.36 -4.48 -57.52
CA THR A 1004 7.39 -4.78 -58.56
C THR A 1004 8.42 -3.62 -58.72
N THR A 1005 9.76 -3.76 -58.67
CA THR A 1005 10.76 -4.85 -58.67
C THR A 1005 11.99 -4.38 -57.81
N ASP A 1006 13.17 -5.02 -57.60
CA ASP A 1006 13.79 -6.31 -57.99
C ASP A 1006 14.97 -6.65 -57.02
N ALA A 1007 15.66 -7.77 -57.28
CA ALA A 1007 17.10 -8.04 -57.07
C ALA A 1007 17.69 -8.31 -55.65
N LEU A 1008 18.82 -9.05 -55.50
CA LEU A 1008 19.28 -10.36 -56.04
C LEU A 1008 20.73 -10.67 -55.56
N THR A 1009 21.15 -11.95 -55.63
CA THR A 1009 22.47 -12.60 -55.35
C THR A 1009 22.60 -13.28 -53.97
N GLU A 1010 22.92 -14.58 -53.80
CA GLU A 1010 23.79 -15.58 -54.49
C GLU A 1010 25.31 -15.33 -54.31
N THR A 1011 26.21 -16.30 -54.03
CA THR A 1011 26.15 -17.78 -53.85
C THR A 1011 26.88 -18.15 -52.51
N SER A 1012 27.26 -19.37 -52.08
CA SER A 1012 27.39 -20.70 -52.70
C SER A 1012 27.19 -21.89 -51.70
N SER A 1013 28.21 -22.73 -51.45
CA SER A 1013 28.05 -24.08 -50.87
C SER A 1013 29.35 -24.68 -50.28
N TYR A 1014 29.23 -25.70 -49.41
CA TYR A 1014 30.13 -26.87 -49.42
C TYR A 1014 29.47 -28.11 -48.76
N SER A 1015 30.05 -29.31 -48.94
CA SER A 1015 29.35 -30.61 -48.80
C SER A 1015 29.88 -31.53 -47.66
N PRO A 1016 29.03 -32.34 -46.99
CA PRO A 1016 29.44 -33.27 -45.91
C PRO A 1016 29.58 -34.75 -46.36
N LYS A 1017 30.44 -35.53 -45.70
CA LYS A 1017 30.46 -37.02 -45.79
C LYS A 1017 31.03 -37.72 -44.54
N ASN A 1018 30.30 -38.76 -44.11
CA ASN A 1018 30.77 -40.06 -43.57
C ASN A 1018 31.52 -40.07 -42.19
N THR A 1019 31.46 -41.12 -41.36
CA THR A 1019 30.78 -42.43 -41.47
C THR A 1019 30.31 -42.99 -40.13
N VAL A 1020 29.32 -43.89 -40.20
CA VAL A 1020 28.77 -44.77 -39.15
C VAL A 1020 29.82 -45.66 -38.47
N ASN A 1021 29.59 -46.04 -37.21
CA ASN A 1021 29.89 -47.40 -36.77
C ASN A 1021 28.90 -47.89 -35.69
N THR A 1022 28.28 -49.05 -35.96
CA THR A 1022 27.36 -49.86 -35.12
C THR A 1022 26.29 -49.12 -34.30
#